data_AF-A0A0E0II95-F1
#
_entry.id   AF-A0A0E0II95-F1
#
_cell.length_a   1.000
_cell.length_b   1.000
_cell.length_c   1.000
_cell.angle_alpha   90.00
_cell.angle_beta   90.00
_cell.angle_gamma   90.00
#
_symmetry.space_group_name_H-M   'P 1'
#
loop_
_entity.id
_entity.type
_entity.pdbx_description
1 polymer ?
#
loop_
_entity_poly.entity_id
_entity_poly.type
_entity_poly.pdbx_seq_one_letter_code
_entity_poly.pdbx_strand_id
1 'polypeptide(L)'
;MPARFLWFNHAALRRNLKTNVGITVFPILICVLLVVLQNVINGELDKPKYQCGCECTESDLEGTCLRKECGIQHSTLEQVWSCEVPSPPRWPALIQVPWPGFRAVGTASQPFDDLPNPLCRGDGSCPVTLLVTGENQTLAERRVFPALYPLPNVTDYLMPPPFSPSQVTDYLDILSRIVVGSDTQPWYTQLLEPAFSSGKTLHLLQPRCMPFMFGTIPYNAGGVPLHIDIQCIEVQMLWRESASVINYELFKGYVQRGGETNEFVAGYDFLNTTGYDLNINVWYNSTYNDNTAYSFIAALRVPRLICNAYLKFIRGNGVDMLLEYVKEMPKVGTRFRLDLSSLLSVLFFTWIVELLFPVMLTYLVYEKEQKLKIMMKMHGLKDGPYWLISYAYFFALSIALAFFVASFFSSVKTATDGWLLVMEIVPGFSLYRGLYELGQYAFSGSAMGASGMTWGNLRDPINGMCGIFIIMTVEWAFLLMLAFYLDQVSPVGGDVRKRPLFFFRCLQKKHTPSLQKPSFVQQGSKVIVYMEKPDVAQEREVVEQLLVGRNANQAIICHNLKKIYPGRDGNPDKLAVRGLSLAVPKGQCFGMLGPNGAGKTSFISMMIGFVKPTSGTSYVHGMDINMDMDHIYTNMGVCPQHDLLWEPLTGKEHLFFYGRLKNLKGAALVKAVEDALKSVNLFHGGVGDKQVGKYSGGMKRRLSVAISLIGDPKVVFMDEPSTGLDPASRNNLWNVVKEAKRNRAIVLTTHSMEEAEVLCDRLGIFVDGDFQCLGNPKELKARYGGAYIFTMTTSPEQEQEVEQLVHDLSPSANKIYHLSGTQKFELPKQEVKIAKVFRAVEDAKKRFTVHAWGLVDTTLEDVFIKVAKGAQASSDNS
;
A
#
# COMPACT_ATOMS: atom_id res chain seq x y z
N MET A 1 -3.34 35.64 -1.65
CA MET A 1 -2.76 34.42 -1.04
C MET A 1 -3.37 33.07 -1.48
N PRO A 2 -4.57 32.95 -2.11
CA PRO A 2 -5.05 31.63 -2.59
C PRO A 2 -4.46 31.19 -3.95
N ALA A 3 -3.88 32.12 -4.72
CA ALA A 3 -3.40 31.85 -6.08
C ALA A 3 -2.12 30.98 -6.15
N ARG A 4 -1.25 30.98 -5.14
CA ARG A 4 -0.02 30.16 -5.13
C ARG A 4 -0.28 28.68 -4.81
N PHE A 5 -1.33 28.39 -4.04
CA PHE A 5 -1.73 27.02 -3.70
C PHE A 5 -2.35 26.30 -4.91
N LEU A 6 -3.19 27.02 -5.67
CA LEU A 6 -3.72 26.57 -6.96
C LEU A 6 -2.62 26.36 -8.00
N TRP A 7 -1.59 27.21 -8.02
CA TRP A 7 -0.47 27.09 -8.96
C TRP A 7 0.45 25.89 -8.70
N PHE A 8 0.69 25.53 -7.43
CA PHE A 8 1.53 24.38 -7.09
C PHE A 8 0.83 23.05 -7.39
N ASN A 9 -0.47 22.96 -7.09
CA ASN A 9 -1.29 21.84 -7.54
C ASN A 9 -1.32 21.78 -9.08
N HIS A 10 -1.48 22.91 -9.79
CA HIS A 10 -1.42 22.93 -11.26
C HIS A 10 -0.05 22.52 -11.83
N ALA A 11 1.05 22.86 -11.17
CA ALA A 11 2.41 22.52 -11.61
C ALA A 11 2.75 21.03 -11.39
N ALA A 12 2.28 20.44 -10.28
CA ALA A 12 2.36 19.00 -10.04
C ALA A 12 1.41 18.22 -10.97
N LEU A 13 0.19 18.73 -11.22
CA LEU A 13 -0.79 18.13 -12.14
C LEU A 13 -0.32 18.15 -13.60
N ARG A 14 0.38 19.22 -14.04
CA ARG A 14 0.88 19.36 -15.42
C ARG A 14 2.05 18.44 -15.76
N ARG A 15 2.87 18.03 -14.79
CA ARG A 15 4.10 17.25 -15.06
C ARG A 15 3.84 15.81 -15.51
N ASN A 16 2.67 15.26 -15.23
CA ASN A 16 2.27 13.90 -15.62
C ASN A 16 0.77 13.85 -15.99
N LEU A 17 0.33 14.76 -16.87
CA LEU A 17 -1.07 14.87 -17.27
C LEU A 17 -1.64 13.53 -17.78
N LYS A 18 -0.87 12.78 -18.58
CA LYS A 18 -1.27 11.46 -19.08
C LYS A 18 -1.48 10.43 -17.95
N THR A 19 -0.62 10.44 -16.94
CA THR A 19 -0.69 9.50 -15.81
C THR A 19 -1.86 9.84 -14.89
N ASN A 20 -2.07 11.13 -14.61
CA ASN A 20 -3.19 11.59 -13.79
C ASN A 20 -4.54 11.39 -14.50
N VAL A 21 -4.60 11.60 -15.81
CA VAL A 21 -5.77 11.28 -16.64
C VAL A 21 -6.01 9.77 -16.64
N GLY A 22 -4.98 8.94 -16.75
CA GLY A 22 -5.11 7.48 -16.65
C GLY A 22 -5.69 7.01 -15.32
N ILE A 23 -5.21 7.57 -14.20
CA ILE A 23 -5.69 7.24 -12.85
C ILE A 23 -7.14 7.69 -12.62
N THR A 24 -7.57 8.79 -13.24
CA THR A 24 -8.96 9.29 -13.12
C THR A 24 -9.93 8.64 -14.11
N VAL A 25 -9.46 8.23 -15.29
CA VAL A 25 -10.30 7.58 -16.32
C VAL A 25 -10.62 6.12 -15.96
N PHE A 26 -9.71 5.41 -15.29
CA PHE A 26 -9.92 4.01 -14.90
C PHE A 26 -11.17 3.78 -14.01
N PRO A 27 -11.39 4.54 -12.91
CA PRO A 27 -12.61 4.39 -12.12
C PRO A 27 -13.88 4.77 -12.91
N ILE A 28 -13.79 5.73 -13.83
CA ILE A 28 -14.92 6.10 -14.70
C ILE A 28 -15.28 4.92 -15.62
N LEU A 29 -14.27 4.24 -16.20
CA LEU A 29 -14.48 3.05 -17.02
C LEU A 29 -15.11 1.89 -16.24
N ILE A 30 -14.69 1.65 -14.99
CA ILE A 30 -15.30 0.66 -14.11
C ILE A 30 -16.76 1.00 -13.84
N CYS A 31 -17.06 2.27 -13.50
CA CYS A 31 -18.43 2.71 -13.29
C CYS A 31 -19.30 2.51 -14.54
N VAL A 32 -18.79 2.83 -15.73
CA VAL A 32 -19.50 2.61 -16.99
C VAL A 32 -19.76 1.12 -17.23
N LEU A 33 -18.76 0.26 -17.00
CA LEU A 33 -18.90 -1.19 -17.15
C LEU A 33 -19.95 -1.76 -16.19
N LEU A 34 -19.97 -1.29 -14.95
CA LEU A 34 -20.96 -1.72 -13.95
C LEU A 34 -22.37 -1.24 -14.29
N VAL A 35 -22.54 -0.03 -14.83
CA VAL A 35 -23.84 0.47 -15.31
C VAL A 35 -24.34 -0.37 -16.50
N VAL A 36 -23.45 -0.73 -17.43
CA VAL A 36 -23.81 -1.62 -18.55
C VAL A 36 -24.24 -2.99 -18.01
N LEU A 37 -23.50 -3.55 -17.06
CA LEU A 37 -23.85 -4.83 -16.43
C LEU A 37 -25.18 -4.75 -15.66
N GLN A 38 -25.43 -3.65 -14.94
CA GLN A 38 -26.68 -3.38 -14.25
C GLN A 38 -27.87 -3.37 -15.21
N ASN A 39 -27.72 -2.75 -16.37
CA ASN A 39 -28.77 -2.71 -17.39
C ASN A 39 -29.05 -4.10 -17.99
N VAL A 40 -28.00 -4.90 -18.22
CA VAL A 40 -28.15 -6.29 -18.69
C VAL A 40 -28.91 -7.14 -17.66
N ILE A 41 -28.53 -7.04 -16.37
CA ILE A 41 -29.19 -7.79 -15.29
C ILE A 41 -30.65 -7.33 -15.12
N ASN A 42 -30.92 -6.03 -15.17
CA ASN A 42 -32.30 -5.52 -15.10
C ASN A 42 -33.16 -6.08 -16.25
N GLY A 43 -32.62 -6.15 -17.47
CA GLY A 43 -33.32 -6.74 -18.61
C GLY A 43 -33.67 -8.23 -18.42
N GLU A 44 -32.83 -8.99 -17.72
CA GLU A 44 -33.11 -10.38 -17.35
C GLU A 44 -34.15 -10.51 -16.23
N LEU A 45 -34.11 -9.62 -15.23
CA LEU A 45 -35.02 -9.61 -14.09
C LEU A 45 -36.42 -9.03 -14.41
N ASP A 46 -36.56 -8.23 -15.47
CA ASP A 46 -37.85 -7.68 -15.92
C ASP A 46 -38.68 -8.70 -16.74
N LYS A 47 -38.19 -9.94 -16.92
CA LYS A 47 -38.95 -11.01 -17.60
C LYS A 47 -40.24 -11.35 -16.82
N PRO A 48 -41.33 -11.75 -17.51
CA PRO A 48 -42.64 -12.02 -16.89
C PRO A 48 -42.62 -13.12 -15.83
N LYS A 49 -41.60 -13.98 -15.83
CA LYS A 49 -41.36 -15.00 -14.81
C LYS A 49 -41.19 -14.41 -13.40
N TYR A 50 -40.65 -13.20 -13.29
CA TYR A 50 -40.32 -12.52 -12.02
C TYR A 50 -41.29 -11.38 -11.66
N GLN A 51 -42.40 -11.28 -12.38
CA GLN A 51 -43.45 -10.28 -12.15
C GLN A 51 -44.76 -10.95 -11.73
N CYS A 52 -45.61 -10.21 -11.02
CA CYS A 52 -46.90 -10.70 -10.59
C CYS A 52 -47.76 -11.00 -11.84
N GLY A 53 -48.44 -12.15 -11.83
CA GLY A 53 -49.37 -12.51 -12.88
C GLY A 53 -50.57 -11.57 -12.88
N CYS A 54 -50.95 -11.13 -14.08
CA CYS A 54 -52.07 -10.22 -14.29
C CYS A 54 -52.99 -10.77 -15.36
N GLU A 55 -54.29 -10.74 -15.07
CA GLU A 55 -55.33 -11.08 -16.04
C GLU A 55 -56.05 -9.81 -16.49
N CYS A 56 -56.51 -9.81 -17.74
CA CYS A 56 -57.23 -8.69 -18.29
C CYS A 56 -58.71 -8.79 -17.92
N THR A 57 -59.21 -7.87 -17.11
CA THR A 57 -60.62 -7.87 -16.68
C THR A 57 -61.52 -7.07 -17.62
N GLU A 58 -60.95 -6.08 -18.34
CA GLU A 58 -61.65 -5.31 -19.37
C GLU A 58 -60.79 -5.21 -20.64
N SER A 59 -61.32 -5.67 -21.76
CA SER A 59 -60.69 -5.58 -23.08
C SER A 59 -61.55 -4.79 -24.05
N ASP A 60 -60.91 -3.97 -24.89
CA ASP A 60 -61.58 -3.27 -26.00
C ASP A 60 -62.04 -4.24 -27.09
N LEU A 61 -62.91 -3.76 -27.98
CA LEU A 61 -63.39 -4.48 -29.18
C LEU A 61 -62.25 -4.94 -30.12
N GLU A 62 -61.05 -4.37 -30.01
CA GLU A 62 -59.82 -4.76 -30.74
C GLU A 62 -58.91 -5.73 -29.95
N GLY A 63 -59.31 -6.16 -28.75
CA GLY A 63 -58.56 -7.10 -27.90
C GLY A 63 -57.43 -6.48 -27.07
N THR A 64 -57.26 -5.16 -27.08
CA THR A 64 -56.32 -4.46 -26.20
C THR A 64 -56.87 -4.36 -24.78
N CYS A 65 -56.05 -4.76 -23.82
CA CYS A 65 -56.45 -4.78 -22.41
C CYS A 65 -56.45 -3.39 -21.79
N LEU A 66 -57.63 -2.89 -21.40
CA LEU A 66 -57.83 -1.59 -20.76
C LEU A 66 -57.56 -1.65 -19.25
N ARG A 67 -58.00 -2.72 -18.59
CA ARG A 67 -57.83 -2.91 -17.15
C ARG A 67 -57.22 -4.26 -16.85
N LYS A 68 -56.02 -4.23 -16.27
CA LYS A 68 -55.29 -5.41 -15.79
C LYS A 68 -55.42 -5.50 -14.29
N GLU A 69 -55.95 -6.60 -13.80
CA GLU A 69 -55.91 -6.92 -12.38
C GLU A 69 -54.79 -7.93 -12.15
N CYS A 70 -53.84 -7.55 -11.28
CA CYS A 70 -52.69 -8.35 -10.92
C CYS A 70 -52.90 -8.90 -9.53
N GLY A 71 -52.67 -10.20 -9.34
CA GLY A 71 -52.92 -10.82 -8.05
C GLY A 71 -52.39 -12.25 -7.97
N ILE A 72 -52.30 -12.75 -6.75
CA ILE A 72 -51.88 -14.13 -6.46
C ILE A 72 -52.73 -15.14 -7.23
N GLN A 73 -54.02 -14.83 -7.43
CA GLN A 73 -55.00 -15.70 -8.12
C GLN A 73 -54.65 -15.95 -9.60
N HIS A 74 -53.95 -15.02 -10.26
CA HIS A 74 -53.57 -15.08 -11.67
C HIS A 74 -52.07 -15.36 -11.86
N SER A 75 -51.38 -15.75 -10.78
CA SER A 75 -49.93 -15.93 -10.73
C SER A 75 -49.53 -17.39 -10.58
N THR A 76 -48.47 -17.81 -11.27
CA THR A 76 -47.82 -19.11 -11.03
C THR A 76 -47.04 -19.11 -9.71
N LEU A 77 -46.72 -20.29 -9.15
CA LEU A 77 -46.01 -20.44 -7.87
C LEU A 77 -44.70 -19.64 -7.79
N GLU A 78 -44.00 -19.46 -8.92
CA GLU A 78 -42.78 -18.66 -9.01
C GLU A 78 -43.06 -17.14 -9.06
N GLN A 79 -44.20 -16.71 -9.59
CA GLN A 79 -44.58 -15.30 -9.74
C GLN A 79 -45.19 -14.69 -8.47
N VAL A 80 -45.86 -15.51 -7.64
CA VAL A 80 -46.53 -15.10 -6.39
C VAL A 80 -45.63 -14.28 -5.46
N TRP A 81 -44.32 -14.54 -5.49
CA TRP A 81 -43.29 -13.83 -4.72
C TRP A 81 -43.22 -12.33 -4.95
N SER A 82 -43.59 -11.90 -6.15
CA SER A 82 -43.52 -10.50 -6.60
C SER A 82 -44.86 -9.76 -6.47
N CYS A 83 -45.94 -10.45 -6.09
CA CYS A 83 -47.28 -9.88 -5.94
C CYS A 83 -47.45 -9.08 -4.64
N GLU A 84 -48.35 -8.10 -4.69
CA GLU A 84 -48.84 -7.42 -3.50
C GLU A 84 -49.84 -8.28 -2.73
N VAL A 85 -49.80 -8.18 -1.39
CA VAL A 85 -50.68 -8.90 -0.48
C VAL A 85 -51.25 -7.90 0.53
N PRO A 86 -52.35 -7.22 0.18
CA PRO A 86 -52.96 -6.22 1.06
C PRO A 86 -53.65 -6.86 2.28
N SER A 87 -54.17 -8.08 2.13
CA SER A 87 -54.89 -8.82 3.18
C SER A 87 -54.38 -10.26 3.30
N PRO A 88 -53.36 -10.52 4.13
CA PRO A 88 -52.81 -11.86 4.28
C PRO A 88 -53.82 -12.85 4.90
N PRO A 89 -53.76 -14.14 4.52
CA PRO A 89 -54.63 -15.19 5.04
C PRO A 89 -54.48 -15.37 6.55
N ARG A 90 -55.55 -15.82 7.21
CA ARG A 90 -55.58 -16.07 8.64
C ARG A 90 -55.23 -17.52 8.92
N TRP A 91 -54.10 -17.78 9.56
CA TRP A 91 -53.69 -19.14 9.89
C TRP A 91 -53.75 -19.40 11.40
N PRO A 92 -54.17 -20.60 11.85
CA PRO A 92 -54.10 -20.96 13.26
C PRO A 92 -52.64 -21.09 13.71
N ALA A 93 -52.43 -21.13 15.02
CA ALA A 93 -51.12 -21.41 15.59
C ALA A 93 -50.72 -22.87 15.30
N LEU A 94 -49.47 -23.09 14.90
CA LEU A 94 -48.96 -24.41 14.52
C LEU A 94 -47.64 -24.70 15.25
N ILE A 95 -47.49 -25.94 15.73
CA ILE A 95 -46.26 -26.45 16.35
C ILE A 95 -45.53 -27.38 15.36
N GLN A 96 -44.22 -27.22 15.23
CA GLN A 96 -43.43 -28.17 14.44
C GLN A 96 -43.31 -29.50 15.19
N VAL A 97 -43.72 -30.59 14.53
CA VAL A 97 -43.67 -31.95 15.05
C VAL A 97 -42.56 -32.74 14.34
N PRO A 98 -41.71 -33.48 15.06
CA PRO A 98 -40.76 -34.39 14.44
C PRO A 98 -41.43 -35.47 13.59
N TRP A 99 -40.81 -35.77 12.45
CA TRP A 99 -41.20 -36.90 11.60
C TRP A 99 -41.16 -38.22 12.41
N PRO A 100 -42.06 -39.19 12.13
CA PRO A 100 -42.16 -40.43 12.91
C PRO A 100 -40.84 -41.18 13.12
N GLY A 101 -39.95 -41.19 12.11
CA GLY A 101 -38.63 -41.83 12.19
C GLY A 101 -37.60 -41.13 13.09
N PHE A 102 -37.82 -39.86 13.45
CA PHE A 102 -36.89 -39.06 14.25
C PHE A 102 -37.41 -38.74 15.66
N ARG A 103 -38.65 -39.12 16.01
CA ARG A 103 -39.22 -38.88 17.35
C ARG A 103 -38.35 -39.51 18.44
N ALA A 104 -38.14 -38.80 19.55
CA ALA A 104 -37.27 -39.26 20.64
C ALA A 104 -37.69 -40.62 21.21
N VAL A 105 -36.73 -41.55 21.30
CA VAL A 105 -36.88 -42.89 21.88
C VAL A 105 -35.69 -43.22 22.79
N GLY A 106 -35.86 -44.17 23.71
CA GLY A 106 -34.78 -44.62 24.57
C GLY A 106 -33.63 -45.20 23.74
N THR A 107 -32.42 -44.65 23.92
CA THR A 107 -31.19 -45.17 23.31
C THR A 107 -30.19 -45.53 24.39
N ALA A 108 -29.36 -46.55 24.16
CA ALA A 108 -28.33 -46.99 25.13
C ALA A 108 -27.28 -45.90 25.48
N SER A 109 -27.30 -44.75 24.80
CA SER A 109 -26.38 -43.61 24.95
C SER A 109 -26.97 -42.44 25.74
N GLN A 110 -28.19 -42.55 26.25
CA GLN A 110 -28.88 -41.52 27.04
C GLN A 110 -29.01 -41.96 28.51
N PRO A 111 -28.90 -41.02 29.46
CA PRO A 111 -28.91 -41.33 30.89
C PRO A 111 -30.32 -41.48 31.51
N PHE A 112 -31.39 -41.39 30.73
CA PHE A 112 -32.78 -41.39 31.21
C PHE A 112 -33.59 -42.54 30.58
N ASP A 113 -34.32 -43.29 31.42
CA ASP A 113 -35.15 -44.44 31.03
C ASP A 113 -36.63 -44.09 30.79
N ASP A 114 -36.98 -42.80 30.77
CA ASP A 114 -38.34 -42.27 30.67
C ASP A 114 -38.85 -42.07 29.23
N LEU A 115 -38.00 -42.38 28.24
CA LEU A 115 -38.30 -42.29 26.81
C LEU A 115 -38.95 -43.59 26.27
N PRO A 116 -39.82 -43.49 25.24
CA PRO A 116 -40.53 -44.62 24.67
C PRO A 116 -39.59 -45.62 23.97
N ASN A 117 -40.03 -46.88 23.82
CA ASN A 117 -39.25 -47.96 23.23
C ASN A 117 -38.94 -47.67 21.73
N PRO A 118 -37.69 -47.84 21.25
CA PRO A 118 -37.31 -47.58 19.86
C PRO A 118 -38.15 -48.29 18.79
N LEU A 119 -38.77 -49.43 19.11
CA LEU A 119 -39.67 -50.14 18.19
C LEU A 119 -40.86 -49.29 17.71
N CYS A 120 -41.30 -48.28 18.49
CA CYS A 120 -42.42 -47.43 18.09
C CYS A 120 -42.14 -46.57 16.84
N ARG A 121 -40.86 -46.38 16.46
CA ARG A 121 -40.49 -45.63 15.25
C ARG A 121 -40.87 -46.38 13.99
N GLY A 122 -40.70 -47.70 14.00
CA GLY A 122 -41.05 -48.58 12.89
C GLY A 122 -42.56 -48.66 12.66
N ASP A 123 -43.34 -48.60 13.74
CA ASP A 123 -44.81 -48.64 13.71
C ASP A 123 -45.45 -47.25 13.56
N GLY A 124 -44.66 -46.17 13.55
CA GLY A 124 -45.13 -44.78 13.48
C GLY A 124 -45.95 -44.29 14.69
N SER A 125 -45.98 -45.09 15.77
CA SER A 125 -46.82 -44.90 16.95
C SER A 125 -46.14 -44.15 18.10
N CYS A 126 -44.86 -43.77 17.96
CA CYS A 126 -44.15 -43.06 19.03
C CYS A 126 -44.88 -41.77 19.42
N PRO A 127 -45.09 -41.51 20.72
CA PRO A 127 -45.59 -40.22 21.17
C PRO A 127 -44.57 -39.12 20.85
N VAL A 128 -45.04 -37.88 20.77
CA VAL A 128 -44.17 -36.73 20.63
C VAL A 128 -43.77 -36.21 22.00
N THR A 129 -42.48 -35.99 22.20
CA THR A 129 -41.93 -35.66 23.51
C THR A 129 -41.72 -34.16 23.69
N LEU A 130 -42.16 -33.64 24.84
CA LEU A 130 -41.96 -32.26 25.31
C LEU A 130 -41.10 -32.29 26.58
N LEU A 131 -40.08 -31.44 26.62
CA LEU A 131 -39.22 -31.30 27.80
C LEU A 131 -39.69 -30.15 28.67
N VAL A 132 -39.76 -30.34 29.98
CA VAL A 132 -40.25 -29.31 30.91
C VAL A 132 -39.34 -29.20 32.14
N THR A 133 -39.09 -27.99 32.62
CA THR A 133 -38.38 -27.69 33.86
C THR A 133 -38.95 -26.43 34.52
N GLY A 134 -38.51 -26.12 35.73
CA GLY A 134 -38.93 -24.94 36.50
C GLY A 134 -38.84 -25.16 38.01
N GLU A 135 -39.10 -24.13 38.82
CA GLU A 135 -38.99 -24.22 40.28
C GLU A 135 -40.10 -25.10 40.91
N ASN A 136 -41.27 -25.19 40.27
CA ASN A 136 -42.43 -25.93 40.79
C ASN A 136 -42.98 -26.96 39.79
N GLN A 137 -42.48 -28.19 39.90
CA GLN A 137 -42.90 -29.33 39.08
C GLN A 137 -44.41 -29.60 39.14
N THR A 138 -45.01 -29.50 40.33
CA THR A 138 -46.44 -29.83 40.51
C THR A 138 -47.37 -28.86 39.78
N LEU A 139 -46.98 -27.58 39.68
CA LEU A 139 -47.72 -26.56 38.96
C LEU A 139 -47.66 -26.81 37.44
N ALA A 140 -46.47 -27.11 36.93
CA ALA A 140 -46.29 -27.42 35.51
C ALA A 140 -47.04 -28.70 35.10
N GLU A 141 -46.85 -29.82 35.81
CA GLU A 141 -47.37 -31.14 35.42
C GLU A 141 -48.88 -31.31 35.69
N ARG A 142 -49.38 -30.88 36.86
CA ARG A 142 -50.77 -31.19 37.26
C ARG A 142 -51.78 -30.11 36.87
N ARG A 143 -51.33 -28.92 36.48
CA ARG A 143 -52.22 -27.77 36.24
C ARG A 143 -52.02 -27.15 34.87
N VAL A 144 -50.80 -26.77 34.51
CA VAL A 144 -50.55 -26.08 33.23
C VAL A 144 -50.62 -27.05 32.04
N PHE A 145 -50.02 -28.24 32.15
CA PHE A 145 -50.02 -29.22 31.06
C PHE A 145 -51.43 -29.75 30.68
N PRO A 146 -52.32 -30.13 31.62
CA PRO A 146 -53.69 -30.52 31.30
C PRO A 146 -54.55 -29.36 30.77
N ALA A 147 -54.22 -28.11 31.11
CA ALA A 147 -54.89 -26.93 30.56
C ALA A 147 -54.42 -26.59 29.13
N LEU A 148 -53.18 -26.97 28.78
CA LEU A 148 -52.61 -26.81 27.44
C LEU A 148 -53.11 -27.91 26.49
N TYR A 149 -53.25 -29.14 26.99
CA TYR A 149 -53.76 -30.30 26.25
C TYR A 149 -54.99 -30.89 26.97
N PRO A 150 -56.15 -30.21 26.90
CA PRO A 150 -57.35 -30.66 27.59
C PRO A 150 -57.80 -32.02 27.03
N LEU A 151 -58.03 -32.99 27.91
CA LEU A 151 -58.65 -34.25 27.54
C LEU A 151 -60.07 -33.99 27.00
N PRO A 152 -60.44 -34.51 25.83
CA PRO A 152 -61.74 -34.21 25.24
C PRO A 152 -62.86 -34.83 26.07
N ASN A 153 -63.84 -34.02 26.48
CA ASN A 153 -65.16 -34.51 26.81
C ASN A 153 -65.84 -34.95 25.51
N VAL A 154 -66.46 -36.13 25.51
CA VAL A 154 -67.08 -36.79 24.34
C VAL A 154 -68.09 -35.89 23.60
N THR A 155 -68.59 -34.83 24.25
CA THR A 155 -69.59 -33.89 23.71
C THR A 155 -69.01 -32.61 23.09
N ASP A 156 -67.77 -32.20 23.42
CA ASP A 156 -67.24 -30.88 23.02
C ASP A 156 -66.49 -30.88 21.67
N TYR A 157 -66.10 -32.06 21.17
CA TYR A 157 -65.34 -32.23 19.92
C TYR A 157 -65.95 -33.26 18.95
N LEU A 158 -67.26 -33.49 19.03
CA LEU A 158 -67.95 -34.13 17.90
C LEU A 158 -67.81 -33.20 16.69
N MET A 159 -66.84 -33.50 15.82
CA MET A 159 -66.86 -33.00 14.45
C MET A 159 -68.27 -33.31 13.93
N PRO A 160 -69.03 -32.32 13.46
CA PRO A 160 -70.35 -32.60 12.93
C PRO A 160 -70.23 -33.62 11.78
N PRO A 161 -71.19 -34.57 11.64
CA PRO A 161 -71.22 -35.49 10.51
C PRO A 161 -71.31 -34.69 9.18
N PRO A 162 -70.96 -35.29 8.02
CA PRO A 162 -70.83 -34.56 6.78
C PRO A 162 -72.20 -34.11 6.28
N PHE A 163 -72.63 -32.91 6.63
CA PHE A 163 -73.89 -32.33 6.14
C PHE A 163 -73.72 -30.87 5.73
N SER A 164 -73.95 -30.66 4.43
CA SER A 164 -74.18 -29.42 3.68
C SER A 164 -72.98 -28.52 3.32
N PRO A 165 -72.84 -28.08 2.05
CA PRO A 165 -71.66 -27.37 1.54
C PRO A 165 -71.66 -25.85 1.81
N SER A 166 -72.56 -25.35 2.66
CA SER A 166 -72.84 -23.90 2.78
C SER A 166 -72.21 -23.20 3.99
N GLN A 167 -71.40 -23.89 4.80
CA GLN A 167 -70.66 -23.26 5.93
C GLN A 167 -69.18 -23.65 5.88
N VAL A 168 -68.46 -23.11 4.89
CA VAL A 168 -67.04 -23.39 4.63
C VAL A 168 -66.09 -22.54 5.51
N THR A 169 -66.60 -21.81 6.51
CA THR A 169 -65.83 -20.84 7.30
C THR A 169 -65.38 -21.30 8.69
N ASP A 170 -65.78 -22.47 9.19
CA ASP A 170 -65.68 -22.77 10.64
C ASP A 170 -64.50 -23.67 11.08
N TYR A 171 -63.85 -24.40 10.17
CA TYR A 171 -62.81 -25.37 10.58
C TYR A 171 -61.52 -24.71 11.09
N LEU A 172 -61.07 -23.62 10.46
CA LEU A 172 -59.87 -22.90 10.93
C LEU A 172 -60.10 -22.21 12.29
N ASP A 173 -61.34 -21.84 12.60
CA ASP A 173 -61.70 -21.27 13.91
C ASP A 173 -61.62 -22.33 15.01
N ILE A 174 -62.12 -23.54 14.73
CA ILE A 174 -62.01 -24.68 15.64
C ILE A 174 -60.53 -25.06 15.86
N LEU A 175 -59.74 -25.13 14.79
CA LEU A 175 -58.31 -25.45 14.87
C LEU A 175 -57.50 -24.36 15.61
N SER A 176 -57.99 -23.11 15.64
CA SER A 176 -57.34 -22.04 16.42
C SER A 176 -57.44 -22.21 17.94
N ARG A 177 -58.39 -23.03 18.40
CA ARG A 177 -58.66 -23.27 19.84
C ARG A 177 -57.95 -24.51 20.38
N ILE A 178 -57.32 -25.31 19.51
CA ILE A 178 -56.65 -26.56 19.87
C ILE A 178 -55.17 -26.49 19.49
N VAL A 179 -54.32 -27.25 20.18
CA VAL A 179 -52.92 -27.39 19.82
C VAL A 179 -52.79 -28.33 18.63
N VAL A 180 -52.50 -27.74 17.47
CA VAL A 180 -52.21 -28.48 16.23
C VAL A 180 -50.73 -28.43 15.91
N GLY A 181 -50.21 -29.53 15.37
CA GLY A 181 -48.85 -29.64 14.90
C GLY A 181 -48.76 -30.17 13.47
N SER A 182 -47.61 -30.00 12.83
CA SER A 182 -47.34 -30.60 11.53
C SER A 182 -45.88 -31.02 11.43
N ASP A 183 -45.63 -32.09 10.69
CA ASP A 183 -44.30 -32.59 10.35
C ASP A 183 -43.71 -31.92 9.11
N THR A 184 -44.47 -31.08 8.40
CA THR A 184 -43.97 -30.28 7.28
C THR A 184 -43.07 -29.16 7.77
N GLN A 185 -41.94 -28.91 7.10
CA GLN A 185 -41.06 -27.80 7.46
C GLN A 185 -41.80 -26.46 7.25
N PRO A 186 -41.78 -25.56 8.25
CA PRO A 186 -42.48 -24.28 8.17
C PRO A 186 -41.75 -23.37 7.18
N TRP A 187 -42.52 -22.56 6.47
CA TRP A 187 -41.96 -21.57 5.55
C TRP A 187 -41.54 -20.31 6.32
N TYR A 188 -40.64 -19.51 5.74
CA TYR A 188 -40.18 -18.26 6.35
C TYR A 188 -41.19 -17.12 6.26
N THR A 189 -42.29 -17.33 5.52
CA THR A 189 -43.41 -16.38 5.40
C THR A 189 -44.71 -17.05 5.80
N GLN A 190 -45.61 -16.32 6.43
CA GLN A 190 -46.96 -16.77 6.79
C GLN A 190 -47.98 -16.65 5.64
N LEU A 191 -47.56 -16.20 4.46
CA LEU A 191 -48.42 -16.11 3.28
C LEU A 191 -48.91 -17.48 2.79
N LEU A 192 -48.00 -18.45 2.67
CA LEU A 192 -48.27 -19.82 2.25
C LEU A 192 -47.74 -20.75 3.35
N GLU A 193 -48.64 -21.49 4.00
CA GLU A 193 -48.28 -22.44 5.06
C GLU A 193 -48.35 -23.87 4.49
N PRO A 194 -47.20 -24.55 4.28
CA PRO A 194 -47.16 -25.90 3.72
C PRO A 194 -48.02 -26.92 4.47
N ALA A 195 -48.20 -26.74 5.78
CA ALA A 195 -48.98 -27.63 6.64
C ALA A 195 -50.46 -27.74 6.24
N PHE A 196 -51.01 -26.72 5.56
CA PHE A 196 -52.40 -26.72 5.11
C PHE A 196 -52.55 -27.13 3.63
N SER A 197 -51.47 -27.52 2.93
CA SER A 197 -51.55 -27.96 1.53
C SER A 197 -52.23 -29.32 1.37
N SER A 198 -52.82 -29.58 0.18
CA SER A 198 -53.56 -30.82 -0.08
C SER A 198 -52.67 -32.07 0.04
N GLY A 199 -53.15 -33.09 0.76
CA GLY A 199 -52.42 -34.34 0.95
C GLY A 199 -51.32 -34.27 2.03
N LYS A 200 -51.36 -33.26 2.89
CA LYS A 200 -50.55 -33.17 4.11
C LYS A 200 -51.38 -33.50 5.34
N THR A 201 -50.70 -34.01 6.36
CA THR A 201 -51.31 -34.42 7.62
C THR A 201 -51.12 -33.34 8.67
N LEU A 202 -52.22 -32.91 9.27
CA LEU A 202 -52.24 -32.08 10.46
C LEU A 202 -52.39 -32.96 11.70
N HIS A 203 -51.51 -32.78 12.66
CA HIS A 203 -51.45 -33.59 13.85
C HIS A 203 -52.18 -32.92 15.01
N LEU A 204 -53.19 -33.59 15.56
CA LEU A 204 -53.86 -33.16 16.78
C LEU A 204 -53.07 -33.68 17.98
N LEU A 205 -52.47 -32.77 18.75
CA LEU A 205 -51.63 -33.11 19.89
C LEU A 205 -52.50 -33.28 21.14
N GLN A 206 -52.56 -34.50 21.69
CA GLN A 206 -53.42 -34.86 22.83
C GLN A 206 -52.68 -35.75 23.84
N PRO A 207 -53.03 -35.76 25.14
CA PRO A 207 -52.39 -36.65 26.11
C PRO A 207 -52.71 -38.12 25.88
N ARG A 208 -53.87 -38.41 25.27
CA ARG A 208 -54.33 -39.75 24.87
C ARG A 208 -55.16 -39.66 23.60
N CYS A 209 -54.87 -40.51 22.62
CA CYS A 209 -55.65 -40.56 21.39
C CYS A 209 -56.82 -41.53 21.49
N MET A 210 -57.98 -41.13 20.97
CA MET A 210 -59.16 -42.00 20.82
C MET A 210 -59.27 -42.47 19.36
N PRO A 211 -59.77 -43.69 19.09
CA PRO A 211 -59.79 -44.27 17.73
C PRO A 211 -60.68 -43.50 16.73
N PHE A 212 -61.50 -42.56 17.18
CA PHE A 212 -62.38 -41.72 16.33
C PHE A 212 -61.77 -40.36 15.94
N MET A 213 -60.51 -40.07 16.32
CA MET A 213 -59.82 -38.81 16.02
C MET A 213 -58.95 -38.90 14.75
N PHE A 214 -59.53 -39.43 13.67
CA PHE A 214 -58.92 -39.48 12.33
C PHE A 214 -59.97 -39.09 11.28
N GLY A 215 -59.61 -38.25 10.32
CA GLY A 215 -60.52 -37.87 9.25
C GLY A 215 -59.94 -36.82 8.29
N THR A 216 -60.50 -36.74 7.09
CA THR A 216 -60.09 -35.76 6.07
C THR A 216 -61.10 -34.62 6.05
N ILE A 217 -60.64 -33.38 6.27
CA ILE A 217 -61.48 -32.18 6.20
C ILE A 217 -61.32 -31.50 4.83
N PRO A 218 -62.41 -31.25 4.09
CA PRO A 218 -62.39 -30.34 2.95
C PRO A 218 -62.41 -28.89 3.46
N TYR A 219 -61.49 -28.06 2.99
CA TYR A 219 -61.50 -26.63 3.30
C TYR A 219 -61.15 -25.80 2.05
N ASN A 220 -61.65 -24.56 1.99
CA ASN A 220 -61.44 -23.68 0.83
C ASN A 220 -60.45 -22.56 1.20
N ALA A 221 -59.26 -22.60 0.61
CA ALA A 221 -58.24 -21.57 0.78
C ALA A 221 -58.35 -20.56 -0.37
N GLY A 222 -59.16 -19.50 -0.18
CA GLY A 222 -59.20 -18.38 -1.13
C GLY A 222 -59.65 -18.76 -2.55
N GLY A 223 -60.57 -19.71 -2.70
CA GLY A 223 -61.13 -20.15 -3.98
C GLY A 223 -60.61 -21.50 -4.48
N VAL A 224 -59.61 -22.08 -3.81
CA VAL A 224 -59.06 -23.42 -4.13
C VAL A 224 -59.60 -24.45 -3.13
N PRO A 225 -60.33 -25.49 -3.59
CA PRO A 225 -60.75 -26.59 -2.73
C PRO A 225 -59.54 -27.48 -2.39
N LEU A 226 -59.27 -27.66 -1.09
CA LEU A 226 -58.15 -28.45 -0.58
C LEU A 226 -58.65 -29.48 0.44
N HIS A 227 -57.89 -30.57 0.59
CA HIS A 227 -58.17 -31.64 1.55
C HIS A 227 -57.00 -31.81 2.51
N ILE A 228 -57.28 -31.74 3.82
CA ILE A 228 -56.28 -31.95 4.88
C ILE A 228 -56.65 -33.20 5.66
N ASP A 229 -55.67 -34.06 5.87
CA ASP A 229 -55.81 -35.24 6.72
C ASP A 229 -55.50 -34.88 8.16
N ILE A 230 -56.37 -35.25 9.10
CA ILE A 230 -56.15 -35.03 10.53
C ILE A 230 -55.83 -36.36 11.21
N GLN A 231 -54.75 -36.36 11.99
CA GLN A 231 -54.30 -37.53 12.74
C GLN A 231 -53.98 -37.14 14.18
N CYS A 232 -54.55 -37.84 15.16
CA CYS A 232 -54.14 -37.66 16.56
C CYS A 232 -52.76 -38.24 16.82
N ILE A 233 -51.91 -37.52 17.56
CA ILE A 233 -50.67 -38.04 18.14
C ILE A 233 -50.63 -37.79 19.64
N GLU A 234 -50.18 -38.80 20.39
CA GLU A 234 -49.99 -38.70 21.83
C GLU A 234 -48.81 -37.80 22.18
N VAL A 235 -49.01 -36.93 23.16
CA VAL A 235 -47.98 -36.03 23.70
C VAL A 235 -47.49 -36.56 25.03
N GLN A 236 -46.18 -36.78 25.12
CA GLN A 236 -45.50 -37.16 26.36
C GLN A 236 -44.70 -35.98 26.90
N MET A 237 -44.99 -35.60 28.15
CA MET A 237 -44.24 -34.59 28.89
C MET A 237 -43.17 -35.27 29.74
N LEU A 238 -41.92 -34.78 29.66
CA LEU A 238 -40.81 -35.27 30.48
C LEU A 238 -40.20 -34.12 31.28
N TRP A 239 -40.02 -34.34 32.58
CA TRP A 239 -39.38 -33.36 33.46
C TRP A 239 -37.85 -33.46 33.40
N ARG A 240 -37.16 -32.31 33.44
CA ARG A 240 -35.70 -32.21 33.51
C ARG A 240 -35.27 -31.30 34.65
N GLU A 241 -34.12 -31.61 35.24
CA GLU A 241 -33.61 -30.94 36.44
C GLU A 241 -33.25 -29.46 36.20
N SER A 242 -32.87 -29.09 34.98
CA SER A 242 -32.55 -27.70 34.66
C SER A 242 -32.66 -27.38 33.17
N ALA A 243 -32.74 -26.08 32.89
CA ALA A 243 -32.69 -25.48 31.56
C ALA A 243 -31.51 -25.95 30.70
N SER A 244 -30.33 -26.16 31.32
CA SER A 244 -29.13 -26.59 30.61
C SER A 244 -29.24 -28.03 30.09
N VAL A 245 -29.91 -28.92 30.83
CA VAL A 245 -30.19 -30.29 30.38
C VAL A 245 -31.17 -30.29 29.21
N ILE A 246 -32.23 -29.47 29.28
CA ILE A 246 -33.17 -29.29 28.16
C ILE A 246 -32.43 -28.80 26.92
N ASN A 247 -31.60 -27.77 27.05
CA ASN A 247 -30.82 -27.24 25.93
C ASN A 247 -29.85 -28.30 25.36
N TYR A 248 -29.19 -29.08 26.23
CA TYR A 248 -28.30 -30.17 25.82
C TYR A 248 -29.05 -31.29 25.07
N GLU A 249 -30.22 -31.72 25.55
CA GLU A 249 -31.02 -32.75 24.88
C GLU A 249 -31.61 -32.27 23.55
N LEU A 250 -32.12 -31.04 23.50
CA LEU A 250 -32.57 -30.41 22.25
C LEU A 250 -31.43 -30.31 21.23
N PHE A 251 -30.23 -29.95 21.68
CA PHE A 251 -29.05 -29.85 20.82
C PHE A 251 -28.51 -31.22 20.37
N LYS A 252 -28.52 -32.24 21.24
CA LYS A 252 -28.07 -33.60 20.92
C LYS A 252 -29.05 -34.32 19.98
N GLY A 253 -30.34 -33.98 20.08
CA GLY A 253 -31.40 -34.47 19.21
C GLY A 253 -31.33 -34.02 17.74
N TYR A 254 -30.30 -33.25 17.39
CA TYR A 254 -30.11 -32.59 16.12
C TYR A 254 -29.51 -33.49 15.03
N VAL A 255 -30.08 -33.44 13.82
CA VAL A 255 -29.60 -34.15 12.63
C VAL A 255 -28.18 -33.70 12.25
N GLN A 256 -27.18 -34.43 12.71
CA GLN A 256 -25.81 -34.38 12.18
C GLN A 256 -25.71 -35.30 10.96
N ARG A 257 -24.91 -34.94 9.94
CA ARG A 257 -24.80 -35.74 8.70
C ARG A 257 -24.46 -37.20 9.02
N GLY A 258 -25.47 -38.09 8.90
CA GLY A 258 -25.32 -39.55 8.96
C GLY A 258 -25.66 -40.26 10.27
N GLY A 259 -26.40 -39.67 11.23
CA GLY A 259 -26.81 -40.34 12.48
C GLY A 259 -28.33 -40.48 12.66
N GLU A 260 -28.79 -41.53 13.38
CA GLU A 260 -30.15 -41.62 13.93
C GLU A 260 -30.28 -40.67 15.13
N THR A 261 -31.19 -39.69 15.07
CA THR A 261 -31.29 -38.62 16.08
C THR A 261 -32.63 -38.64 16.81
N ASN A 262 -32.63 -38.17 18.06
CA ASN A 262 -33.81 -38.08 18.91
C ASN A 262 -34.34 -36.66 18.93
N GLU A 263 -35.30 -36.34 18.07
CA GLU A 263 -35.92 -35.02 18.01
C GLU A 263 -37.04 -34.86 19.04
N PHE A 264 -37.07 -33.68 19.66
CA PHE A 264 -38.10 -33.25 20.61
C PHE A 264 -38.86 -32.06 20.03
N VAL A 265 -40.13 -31.89 20.43
CA VAL A 265 -41.00 -30.83 19.89
C VAL A 265 -40.59 -29.44 20.39
N ALA A 266 -40.45 -29.30 21.71
CA ALA A 266 -40.09 -28.07 22.39
C ALA A 266 -39.65 -28.35 23.83
N GLY A 267 -38.89 -27.41 24.39
CA GLY A 267 -38.54 -27.32 25.80
C GLY A 267 -39.21 -26.12 26.46
N TYR A 268 -39.77 -26.31 27.64
CA TYR A 268 -40.39 -25.24 28.44
C TYR A 268 -39.73 -25.13 29.81
N ASP A 269 -39.30 -23.94 30.18
CA ASP A 269 -38.80 -23.64 31.52
C ASP A 269 -39.68 -22.59 32.17
N PHE A 270 -40.44 -23.02 33.17
CA PHE A 270 -41.38 -22.20 33.90
C PHE A 270 -40.73 -21.34 34.98
N LEU A 271 -39.39 -21.29 35.08
CA LEU A 271 -38.64 -20.41 35.98
C LEU A 271 -39.29 -20.32 37.38
N ASN A 272 -39.53 -19.10 37.88
CA ASN A 272 -40.29 -18.80 39.11
C ASN A 272 -41.74 -18.42 38.78
N THR A 273 -42.45 -19.25 38.01
CA THR A 273 -43.89 -19.06 37.76
C THR A 273 -44.68 -19.36 39.03
N THR A 274 -45.46 -18.38 39.47
CA THR A 274 -46.33 -18.46 40.66
C THR A 274 -47.81 -18.44 40.24
N GLY A 275 -48.73 -18.39 41.21
CA GLY A 275 -50.15 -18.19 40.93
C GLY A 275 -50.54 -16.79 40.42
N TYR A 276 -49.59 -15.84 40.41
CA TYR A 276 -49.83 -14.45 40.01
C TYR A 276 -48.88 -13.94 38.92
N ASP A 277 -47.68 -14.52 38.80
CA ASP A 277 -46.68 -14.17 37.79
C ASP A 277 -46.34 -15.38 36.91
N LEU A 278 -46.46 -15.20 35.58
CA LEU A 278 -46.01 -16.16 34.57
C LEU A 278 -44.65 -15.75 34.04
N ASN A 279 -43.62 -16.54 34.33
CA ASN A 279 -42.28 -16.34 33.79
C ASN A 279 -41.83 -17.61 33.08
N ILE A 280 -41.69 -17.56 31.76
CA ILE A 280 -41.41 -18.76 30.97
C ILE A 280 -40.37 -18.51 29.88
N ASN A 281 -39.42 -19.44 29.76
CA ASN A 281 -38.57 -19.60 28.60
C ASN A 281 -39.10 -20.75 27.73
N VAL A 282 -39.21 -20.49 26.43
CA VAL A 282 -39.60 -21.50 25.44
C VAL A 282 -38.41 -21.75 24.52
N TRP A 283 -37.91 -22.98 24.50
CA TRP A 283 -36.89 -23.43 23.56
C TRP A 283 -37.50 -24.34 22.51
N TYR A 284 -37.11 -24.14 21.27
CA TYR A 284 -37.52 -24.98 20.16
C TYR A 284 -36.40 -25.00 19.14
N ASN A 285 -36.38 -26.03 18.31
CA ASN A 285 -35.40 -26.11 17.24
C ASN A 285 -35.89 -25.30 16.04
N SER A 286 -35.12 -24.29 15.62
CA SER A 286 -35.48 -23.37 14.53
C SER A 286 -34.63 -23.52 13.28
N THR A 287 -33.61 -24.38 13.27
CA THR A 287 -32.60 -24.42 12.19
C THR A 287 -32.23 -25.85 11.82
N TYR A 288 -32.25 -26.20 10.54
CA TYR A 288 -31.61 -27.42 10.00
C TYR A 288 -30.17 -27.06 9.56
N ASN A 289 -29.22 -27.98 9.71
CA ASN A 289 -27.76 -27.74 9.68
C ASN A 289 -27.12 -27.17 8.42
N ASP A 290 -27.87 -26.92 7.35
CA ASP A 290 -27.28 -26.47 6.10
C ASP A 290 -27.32 -24.94 5.89
N ASN A 291 -27.73 -24.13 6.88
CA ASN A 291 -27.75 -22.67 6.71
C ASN A 291 -26.77 -21.91 7.61
N THR A 292 -25.81 -21.26 6.95
CA THR A 292 -25.10 -20.07 7.42
C THR A 292 -26.09 -19.06 8.01
N ALA A 293 -25.67 -18.27 8.99
CA ALA A 293 -26.43 -17.30 9.81
C ALA A 293 -27.34 -16.25 9.11
N TYR A 294 -27.66 -16.40 7.83
CA TYR A 294 -28.46 -15.51 6.98
C TYR A 294 -29.85 -16.06 6.59
N SER A 295 -30.31 -17.19 7.14
CA SER A 295 -31.68 -17.68 6.88
C SER A 295 -32.68 -17.15 7.91
N PHE A 296 -33.78 -16.59 7.43
CA PHE A 296 -34.90 -16.12 8.27
C PHE A 296 -35.45 -17.24 9.17
N ILE A 297 -35.61 -16.95 10.46
CA ILE A 297 -36.15 -17.87 11.46
C ILE A 297 -37.61 -18.17 11.13
N ALA A 298 -37.99 -19.44 11.03
CA ALA A 298 -39.39 -19.82 10.89
C ALA A 298 -40.15 -19.49 12.17
N ALA A 299 -41.22 -18.69 12.07
CA ALA A 299 -41.96 -18.17 13.21
C ALA A 299 -42.75 -19.27 13.95
N LEU A 300 -42.26 -19.74 15.09
CA LEU A 300 -43.05 -20.64 15.96
C LEU A 300 -44.15 -19.87 16.71
N ARG A 301 -45.37 -20.39 16.69
CA ARG A 301 -46.58 -19.69 17.18
C ARG A 301 -47.05 -20.20 18.56
N VAL A 302 -46.10 -20.59 19.41
CA VAL A 302 -46.34 -21.39 20.62
C VAL A 302 -46.45 -20.61 21.94
N PRO A 303 -45.81 -19.43 22.14
CA PRO A 303 -45.85 -18.75 23.43
C PRO A 303 -47.28 -18.46 23.95
N ARG A 304 -48.22 -18.25 23.03
CA ARG A 304 -49.60 -17.88 23.37
C ARG A 304 -50.42 -19.02 23.98
N LEU A 305 -50.21 -20.25 23.54
CA LEU A 305 -51.00 -21.39 24.03
C LEU A 305 -50.77 -21.59 25.54
N ILE A 306 -49.54 -21.30 26.00
CA ILE A 306 -49.16 -21.38 27.41
C ILE A 306 -49.77 -20.24 28.22
N CYS A 307 -49.79 -19.02 27.67
CA CYS A 307 -50.48 -17.89 28.31
C CYS A 307 -51.99 -18.19 28.51
N ASN A 308 -52.64 -18.80 27.52
CA ASN A 308 -54.05 -19.22 27.63
C ASN A 308 -54.25 -20.31 28.67
N ALA A 309 -53.39 -21.34 28.69
CA ALA A 309 -53.44 -22.40 29.69
C ALA A 309 -53.25 -21.87 31.12
N TYR A 310 -52.35 -20.90 31.29
CA TYR A 310 -52.11 -20.22 32.58
C TYR A 310 -53.29 -19.33 33.01
N LEU A 311 -53.92 -18.61 32.07
CA LEU A 311 -55.12 -17.82 32.36
C LEU A 311 -56.32 -18.70 32.79
N LYS A 312 -56.53 -19.83 32.11
CA LYS A 312 -57.54 -20.82 32.52
C LYS A 312 -57.26 -21.39 33.90
N PHE A 313 -55.98 -21.57 34.24
CA PHE A 313 -55.57 -21.98 35.58
C PHE A 313 -55.96 -20.94 36.66
N ILE A 314 -55.72 -19.64 36.44
CA ILE A 314 -56.01 -18.59 37.44
C ILE A 314 -57.51 -18.26 37.54
N ARG A 315 -58.21 -18.14 36.39
CA ARG A 315 -59.58 -17.59 36.34
C ARG A 315 -60.68 -18.60 35.97
N GLY A 316 -60.32 -19.85 35.71
CA GLY A 316 -61.24 -20.91 35.31
C GLY A 316 -61.49 -20.98 33.78
N ASN A 317 -62.17 -22.05 33.35
CA ASN A 317 -62.33 -22.41 31.93
C ASN A 317 -63.14 -21.42 31.08
N GLY A 318 -63.76 -20.39 31.67
CA GLY A 318 -64.57 -19.40 30.96
C GLY A 318 -63.79 -18.16 30.48
N VAL A 319 -62.47 -18.10 30.69
CA VAL A 319 -61.63 -16.96 30.31
C VAL A 319 -60.57 -17.42 29.29
N ASP A 320 -60.63 -16.82 28.09
CA ASP A 320 -59.73 -17.08 26.97
C ASP A 320 -59.15 -15.77 26.42
N MET A 321 -57.86 -15.76 26.04
CA MET A 321 -57.27 -14.64 25.29
C MET A 321 -57.64 -14.76 23.81
N LEU A 322 -58.50 -13.84 23.36
CA LEU A 322 -58.98 -13.69 21.98
C LEU A 322 -57.85 -13.19 21.06
N LEU A 323 -57.21 -14.09 20.34
CA LEU A 323 -56.30 -13.79 19.23
C LEU A 323 -56.40 -14.93 18.22
N GLU A 324 -57.56 -15.12 17.62
CA GLU A 324 -57.92 -16.33 16.85
C GLU A 324 -56.90 -16.74 15.77
N TYR A 325 -56.13 -15.81 15.19
CA TYR A 325 -55.22 -16.13 14.07
C TYR A 325 -53.89 -15.40 14.12
N VAL A 326 -52.88 -15.99 13.48
CA VAL A 326 -51.59 -15.34 13.19
C VAL A 326 -51.59 -14.92 11.73
N LYS A 327 -51.17 -13.68 11.47
CA LYS A 327 -51.07 -13.09 10.14
C LYS A 327 -49.74 -12.41 9.96
N GLU A 328 -49.27 -12.42 8.72
CA GLU A 328 -48.20 -11.55 8.28
C GLU A 328 -48.62 -10.08 8.23
N MET A 329 -47.64 -9.18 8.17
CA MET A 329 -47.92 -7.79 7.84
C MET A 329 -48.29 -7.68 6.35
N PRO A 330 -49.20 -6.76 5.97
CA PRO A 330 -49.48 -6.48 4.57
C PRO A 330 -48.19 -6.19 3.80
N LYS A 331 -48.06 -6.82 2.63
CA LYS A 331 -46.87 -6.71 1.77
C LYS A 331 -47.22 -5.93 0.50
N VAL A 332 -46.39 -4.95 0.16
CA VAL A 332 -46.45 -4.28 -1.15
C VAL A 332 -45.77 -5.12 -2.23
N GLY A 333 -46.21 -5.00 -3.49
CA GLY A 333 -45.62 -5.74 -4.60
C GLY A 333 -44.13 -5.44 -4.76
N THR A 334 -43.29 -6.48 -4.74
CA THR A 334 -41.83 -6.36 -4.79
C THR A 334 -41.32 -6.57 -6.20
N ARG A 335 -40.53 -5.61 -6.72
CA ARG A 335 -39.78 -5.79 -7.96
C ARG A 335 -38.37 -6.27 -7.62
N PHE A 336 -37.97 -7.43 -8.12
CA PHE A 336 -36.61 -7.93 -7.95
C PHE A 336 -35.63 -7.01 -8.69
N ARG A 337 -34.85 -6.23 -7.93
CA ARG A 337 -33.76 -5.40 -8.44
C ARG A 337 -32.48 -5.75 -7.69
N LEU A 338 -31.46 -6.14 -8.42
CA LEU A 338 -30.11 -6.32 -7.89
C LEU A 338 -29.34 -5.02 -8.09
N ASP A 339 -29.06 -4.27 -7.03
CA ASP A 339 -28.30 -3.02 -7.16
C ASP A 339 -26.80 -3.29 -7.02
N LEU A 340 -26.09 -3.39 -8.14
CA LEU A 340 -24.63 -3.57 -8.19
C LEU A 340 -23.89 -2.39 -7.53
N SER A 341 -24.53 -1.23 -7.36
CA SER A 341 -23.91 -0.09 -6.67
C SER A 341 -23.71 -0.36 -5.16
N SER A 342 -24.50 -1.26 -4.57
CA SER A 342 -24.33 -1.66 -3.16
C SER A 342 -23.04 -2.46 -2.92
N LEU A 343 -22.63 -3.26 -3.91
CA LEU A 343 -21.38 -4.04 -3.92
C LEU A 343 -20.13 -3.18 -4.16
N LEU A 344 -20.33 -1.97 -4.68
CA LEU A 344 -19.29 -0.99 -4.96
C LEU A 344 -18.54 -0.58 -3.68
N SER A 345 -19.26 -0.46 -2.56
CA SER A 345 -18.72 -0.04 -1.25
C SER A 345 -17.55 -0.91 -0.78
N VAL A 346 -17.65 -2.23 -0.95
CA VAL A 346 -16.63 -3.20 -0.56
C VAL A 346 -15.43 -3.15 -1.50
N LEU A 347 -15.66 -3.03 -2.81
CA LEU A 347 -14.60 -2.96 -3.82
C LEU A 347 -13.78 -1.67 -3.73
N PHE A 348 -14.41 -0.51 -3.51
CA PHE A 348 -13.70 0.76 -3.35
C PHE A 348 -12.85 0.80 -2.09
N PHE A 349 -13.26 0.16 -1.00
CA PHE A 349 -12.44 0.10 0.21
C PHE A 349 -11.15 -0.68 0.00
N THR A 350 -11.25 -1.88 -0.56
CA THR A 350 -10.06 -2.68 -0.91
C THR A 350 -9.14 -1.86 -1.81
N TRP A 351 -9.70 -1.18 -2.83
CA TRP A 351 -8.92 -0.39 -3.76
C TRP A 351 -8.27 0.86 -3.14
N ILE A 352 -8.99 1.62 -2.31
CA ILE A 352 -8.47 2.85 -1.67
C ILE A 352 -7.38 2.53 -0.64
N VAL A 353 -7.58 1.50 0.19
CA VAL A 353 -6.59 1.09 1.20
C VAL A 353 -5.35 0.47 0.55
N GLU A 354 -5.54 -0.38 -0.49
CA GLU A 354 -4.42 -0.98 -1.21
C GLU A 354 -3.63 0.01 -2.07
N LEU A 355 -4.21 1.13 -2.50
CA LEU A 355 -3.47 2.16 -3.25
C LEU A 355 -2.66 3.11 -2.35
N LEU A 356 -3.19 3.48 -1.17
CA LEU A 356 -2.55 4.48 -0.31
C LEU A 356 -1.24 3.99 0.31
N PHE A 357 -1.18 2.73 0.76
CA PHE A 357 -0.01 2.21 1.46
C PHE A 357 1.23 2.02 0.55
N PRO A 358 1.13 1.35 -0.61
CA PRO A 358 2.24 1.22 -1.55
C PRO A 358 2.70 2.56 -2.11
N VAL A 359 1.77 3.50 -2.38
CA VAL A 359 2.13 4.85 -2.86
C VAL A 359 2.91 5.60 -1.79
N MET A 360 2.48 5.57 -0.53
CA MET A 360 3.23 6.21 0.56
C MET A 360 4.62 5.60 0.74
N LEU A 361 4.73 4.27 0.66
CA LEU A 361 6.00 3.53 0.78
C LEU A 361 6.93 3.84 -0.41
N THR A 362 6.37 3.92 -1.62
CA THR A 362 7.10 4.33 -2.83
C THR A 362 7.57 5.77 -2.71
N TYR A 363 6.74 6.70 -2.22
CA TYR A 363 7.15 8.10 -2.00
C TYR A 363 8.26 8.23 -0.95
N LEU A 364 8.19 7.47 0.14
CA LEU A 364 9.24 7.43 1.16
C LEU A 364 10.58 6.94 0.61
N VAL A 365 10.55 6.01 -0.33
CA VAL A 365 11.75 5.39 -0.92
C VAL A 365 12.13 6.02 -2.27
N TYR A 366 11.30 6.90 -2.84
CA TYR A 366 11.40 7.40 -4.21
C TYR A 366 12.77 8.00 -4.55
N GLU A 367 13.36 8.78 -3.64
CA GLU A 367 14.67 9.37 -3.88
C GLU A 367 15.79 8.31 -3.92
N LYS A 368 15.70 7.29 -3.05
CA LYS A 368 16.64 6.17 -3.02
C LYS A 368 16.46 5.29 -4.26
N GLU A 369 15.20 5.04 -4.63
CA GLU A 369 14.80 4.27 -5.80
C GLU A 369 15.30 4.91 -7.12
N GLN A 370 15.09 6.21 -7.32
CA GLN A 370 15.53 6.91 -8.54
C GLN A 370 17.04 6.88 -8.69
N LYS A 371 17.79 7.12 -7.61
CA LYS A 371 19.26 7.01 -7.62
C LYS A 371 19.69 5.58 -7.97
N LEU A 372 19.06 4.56 -7.37
CA LEU A 372 19.35 3.16 -7.65
C LEU A 372 19.00 2.79 -9.09
N LYS A 373 17.87 3.26 -9.63
CA LYS A 373 17.42 2.99 -10.99
C LYS A 373 18.32 3.61 -12.05
N ILE A 374 18.76 4.86 -11.84
CA ILE A 374 19.75 5.50 -12.73
C ILE A 374 21.08 4.73 -12.64
N MET A 375 21.51 4.33 -11.44
CA MET A 375 22.70 3.49 -11.27
C MET A 375 22.56 2.12 -11.96
N MET A 376 21.40 1.48 -11.91
CA MET A 376 21.12 0.21 -12.60
C MET A 376 21.13 0.39 -14.13
N LYS A 377 20.68 1.55 -14.64
CA LYS A 377 20.78 1.92 -16.07
C LYS A 377 22.21 2.17 -16.53
N MET A 378 23.04 2.81 -15.71
CA MET A 378 24.48 3.01 -16.03
C MET A 378 25.22 1.69 -16.18
N HIS A 379 24.70 0.67 -15.53
CA HIS A 379 25.15 -0.69 -15.66
C HIS A 379 24.24 -1.51 -16.57
N GLY A 380 23.51 -0.94 -17.54
CA GLY A 380 22.87 -1.69 -18.62
C GLY A 380 21.55 -2.43 -18.30
N LEU A 381 20.95 -2.27 -17.12
CA LEU A 381 19.66 -2.87 -16.82
C LEU A 381 18.51 -2.03 -17.40
N LYS A 382 17.60 -2.66 -18.16
CA LYS A 382 16.39 -2.02 -18.70
C LYS A 382 15.32 -1.85 -17.61
N ASP A 383 14.39 -0.91 -17.83
CA ASP A 383 13.32 -0.60 -16.87
C ASP A 383 12.28 -1.73 -16.66
N GLY A 384 12.13 -2.63 -17.64
CA GLY A 384 11.07 -3.66 -17.64
C GLY A 384 11.12 -4.63 -16.44
N PRO A 385 12.25 -5.34 -16.20
CA PRO A 385 12.38 -6.26 -15.07
C PRO A 385 12.14 -5.60 -13.70
N TYR A 386 12.55 -4.34 -13.55
CA TYR A 386 12.29 -3.56 -12.35
C TYR A 386 10.79 -3.40 -12.11
N TRP A 387 10.05 -2.94 -13.11
CA TRP A 387 8.60 -2.78 -13.00
C TRP A 387 7.87 -4.11 -12.76
N LEU A 388 8.32 -5.19 -13.37
CA LEU A 388 7.72 -6.52 -13.17
C LEU A 388 7.90 -7.01 -11.72
N ILE A 389 9.11 -6.90 -11.17
CA ILE A 389 9.42 -7.34 -9.80
C ILE A 389 8.69 -6.47 -8.78
N SER A 390 8.73 -5.14 -8.95
CA SER A 390 8.02 -4.23 -8.06
C SER A 390 6.52 -4.48 -8.08
N TYR A 391 5.92 -4.69 -9.26
CA TYR A 391 4.49 -5.01 -9.36
C TYR A 391 4.15 -6.34 -8.68
N ALA A 392 4.95 -7.40 -8.92
CA ALA A 392 4.74 -8.70 -8.28
C ALA A 392 4.86 -8.62 -6.75
N TYR A 393 5.82 -7.85 -6.24
CA TYR A 393 6.00 -7.63 -4.81
C TYR A 393 4.83 -6.87 -4.18
N PHE A 394 4.40 -5.75 -4.79
CA PHE A 394 3.27 -4.98 -4.28
C PHE A 394 1.95 -5.75 -4.35
N PHE A 395 1.75 -6.57 -5.39
CA PHE A 395 0.59 -7.44 -5.51
C PHE A 395 0.57 -8.54 -4.44
N ALA A 396 1.71 -9.16 -4.15
CA ALA A 396 1.80 -10.14 -3.07
C ALA A 396 1.55 -9.50 -1.69
N LEU A 397 2.09 -8.29 -1.48
CA LEU A 397 1.90 -7.53 -0.25
C LEU A 397 0.43 -7.11 -0.06
N SER A 398 -0.26 -6.71 -1.14
CA SER A 398 -1.67 -6.33 -1.07
C SER A 398 -2.57 -7.52 -0.73
N ILE A 399 -2.33 -8.69 -1.34
CA ILE A 399 -3.04 -9.93 -0.98
C ILE A 399 -2.84 -10.30 0.49
N ALA A 400 -1.61 -10.21 0.99
CA ALA A 400 -1.31 -10.50 2.39
C ALA A 400 -2.01 -9.52 3.34
N LEU A 401 -2.04 -8.23 2.99
CA LEU A 401 -2.72 -7.19 3.76
C LEU A 401 -4.24 -7.41 3.75
N ALA A 402 -4.83 -7.74 2.60
CA ALA A 402 -6.26 -8.04 2.48
C ALA A 402 -6.67 -9.23 3.35
N PHE A 403 -5.87 -10.31 3.36
CA PHE A 403 -6.12 -11.48 4.21
C PHE A 403 -6.02 -11.13 5.71
N PHE A 404 -5.00 -10.36 6.10
CA PHE A 404 -4.84 -9.90 7.48
C PHE A 404 -6.01 -9.03 7.93
N VAL A 405 -6.42 -8.07 7.10
CA VAL A 405 -7.56 -7.18 7.38
C VAL A 405 -8.86 -7.99 7.48
N ALA A 406 -9.11 -8.94 6.58
CA ALA A 406 -10.30 -9.79 6.64
C ALA A 406 -10.37 -10.65 7.92
N SER A 407 -9.24 -11.26 8.30
CA SER A 407 -9.12 -12.04 9.55
C SER A 407 -9.22 -11.17 10.81
N PHE A 408 -8.77 -9.92 10.73
CA PHE A 408 -8.91 -8.96 11.81
C PHE A 408 -10.37 -8.57 11.99
N PHE A 409 -11.08 -8.25 10.91
CA PHE A 409 -12.51 -7.90 10.97
C PHE A 409 -13.41 -9.04 11.45
N SER A 410 -13.10 -10.30 11.11
CA SER A 410 -13.86 -11.44 11.68
C SER A 410 -13.69 -11.54 13.19
N SER A 411 -12.55 -11.09 13.73
CA SER A 411 -12.23 -11.07 15.16
C SER A 411 -12.79 -9.83 15.88
N VAL A 412 -13.19 -8.79 15.15
CA VAL A 412 -13.72 -7.52 15.70
C VAL A 412 -15.25 -7.53 15.84
N LYS A 413 -15.96 -8.50 15.26
CA LYS A 413 -17.41 -8.70 15.51
C LYS A 413 -17.77 -8.92 16.99
N THR A 414 -16.77 -9.15 17.85
CA THR A 414 -16.87 -9.29 19.31
C THR A 414 -16.37 -8.06 20.10
N ALA A 415 -15.98 -6.97 19.43
CA ALA A 415 -15.36 -5.80 20.07
C ALA A 415 -16.38 -4.70 20.48
N THR A 416 -16.09 -4.03 21.59
CA THR A 416 -16.83 -2.88 22.13
C THR A 416 -16.70 -1.61 21.27
N ASP A 417 -17.71 -0.73 21.33
CA ASP A 417 -17.81 0.53 20.56
C ASP A 417 -16.55 1.42 20.57
N GLY A 418 -15.73 1.35 21.62
CA GLY A 418 -14.47 2.10 21.74
C GLY A 418 -13.39 1.67 20.75
N TRP A 419 -13.33 0.39 20.36
CA TRP A 419 -12.32 -0.10 19.40
C TRP A 419 -12.61 0.33 17.96
N LEU A 420 -13.90 0.44 17.61
CA LEU A 420 -14.35 1.00 16.34
C LEU A 420 -13.89 2.46 16.20
N LEU A 421 -14.02 3.25 17.27
CA LEU A 421 -13.65 4.67 17.28
C LEU A 421 -12.13 4.90 17.12
N VAL A 422 -11.29 3.98 17.60
CA VAL A 422 -9.83 4.04 17.41
C VAL A 422 -9.45 3.74 15.96
N MET A 423 -10.10 2.76 15.32
CA MET A 423 -9.84 2.42 13.92
C MET A 423 -10.28 3.55 12.97
N GLU A 424 -11.33 4.28 13.34
CA GLU A 424 -11.83 5.45 12.61
C GLU A 424 -10.90 6.67 12.62
N ILE A 425 -9.80 6.65 13.38
CA ILE A 425 -8.73 7.67 13.32
C ILE A 425 -7.92 7.56 12.02
N VAL A 426 -8.05 6.42 11.30
CA VAL A 426 -7.43 6.22 10.00
C VAL A 426 -8.44 6.65 8.92
N PRO A 427 -8.14 7.67 8.08
CA PRO A 427 -9.10 8.23 7.13
C PRO A 427 -9.67 7.23 6.11
N GLY A 428 -8.91 6.19 5.78
CA GLY A 428 -9.38 5.13 4.89
C GLY A 428 -10.50 4.28 5.51
N PHE A 429 -10.51 4.14 6.83
CA PHE A 429 -11.49 3.36 7.57
C PHE A 429 -12.80 4.16 7.80
N SER A 430 -12.69 5.45 8.13
CA SER A 430 -13.87 6.34 8.29
C SER A 430 -14.66 6.45 6.97
N LEU A 431 -13.96 6.60 5.84
CA LEU A 431 -14.57 6.60 4.51
C LEU A 431 -15.28 5.28 4.18
N TYR A 432 -14.67 4.14 4.51
CA TYR A 432 -15.30 2.83 4.28
C TYR A 432 -16.56 2.64 5.08
N ARG A 433 -16.54 2.95 6.37
CA ARG A 433 -17.74 2.85 7.21
C ARG A 433 -18.86 3.70 6.63
N GLY A 434 -18.56 4.92 6.16
CA GLY A 434 -19.54 5.78 5.52
C GLY A 434 -20.15 5.18 4.24
N LEU A 435 -19.32 4.58 3.38
CA LEU A 435 -19.78 3.90 2.16
C LEU A 435 -20.54 2.59 2.45
N TYR A 436 -20.15 1.86 3.48
CA TYR A 436 -20.80 0.63 3.92
C TYR A 436 -22.22 0.91 4.42
N GLU A 437 -22.40 1.90 5.29
CA GLU A 437 -23.72 2.31 5.79
C GLU A 437 -24.63 2.78 4.66
N LEU A 438 -24.11 3.58 3.72
CA LEU A 438 -24.83 3.99 2.51
C LEU A 438 -25.27 2.78 1.67
N GLY A 439 -24.38 1.78 1.49
CA GLY A 439 -24.67 0.55 0.76
C GLY A 439 -25.75 -0.32 1.42
N GLN A 440 -25.72 -0.44 2.75
CA GLN A 440 -26.71 -1.21 3.52
C GLN A 440 -28.12 -0.59 3.45
N TYR A 441 -28.23 0.73 3.57
CA TYR A 441 -29.50 1.43 3.41
C TYR A 441 -30.03 1.39 1.97
N ALA A 442 -29.15 1.40 0.96
CA ALA A 442 -29.56 1.21 -0.43
C ALA A 442 -30.12 -0.21 -0.66
N PHE A 443 -29.45 -1.23 -0.15
CA PHE A 443 -29.89 -2.62 -0.22
C PHE A 443 -31.23 -2.84 0.52
N SER A 444 -31.32 -2.34 1.75
CA SER A 444 -32.52 -2.48 2.59
C SER A 444 -33.72 -1.70 2.01
N GLY A 445 -33.50 -0.52 1.44
CA GLY A 445 -34.52 0.24 0.73
C GLY A 445 -35.07 -0.53 -0.49
N SER A 446 -34.18 -1.15 -1.28
CA SER A 446 -34.57 -1.99 -2.42
C SER A 446 -35.36 -3.23 -2.00
N ALA A 447 -34.97 -3.87 -0.89
CA ALA A 447 -35.66 -5.07 -0.38
C ALA A 447 -37.05 -4.75 0.19
N MET A 448 -37.22 -3.59 0.83
CA MET A 448 -38.47 -3.18 1.49
C MET A 448 -39.38 -2.29 0.61
N GLY A 449 -38.95 -1.97 -0.62
CA GLY A 449 -39.69 -1.06 -1.50
C GLY A 449 -39.72 0.40 -1.01
N ALA A 450 -38.82 0.78 -0.10
CA ALA A 450 -38.72 2.11 0.47
C ALA A 450 -37.68 2.95 -0.27
N SER A 451 -37.81 4.29 -0.21
CA SER A 451 -36.70 5.19 -0.55
C SER A 451 -35.54 4.93 0.41
N GLY A 452 -34.33 4.72 -0.11
CA GLY A 452 -33.11 4.45 0.67
C GLY A 452 -32.74 5.57 1.66
N MET A 453 -31.45 5.75 1.96
CA MET A 453 -31.07 6.73 3.00
C MET A 453 -31.46 8.17 2.62
N THR A 454 -32.31 8.82 3.41
CA THR A 454 -32.69 10.24 3.21
C THR A 454 -31.93 11.15 4.17
N TRP A 455 -31.93 12.46 3.90
CA TRP A 455 -31.29 13.46 4.78
C TRP A 455 -31.81 13.44 6.22
N GLY A 456 -33.07 13.05 6.43
CA GLY A 456 -33.65 12.90 7.77
C GLY A 456 -33.09 11.69 8.51
N ASN A 457 -32.75 10.62 7.78
CA ASN A 457 -32.18 9.41 8.36
C ASN A 457 -30.75 9.62 8.86
N LEU A 458 -29.98 10.57 8.33
CA LEU A 458 -28.59 10.83 8.78
C LEU A 458 -28.43 11.10 10.28
N ARG A 459 -29.51 11.49 10.97
CA ARG A 459 -29.53 11.77 12.41
C ARG A 459 -30.04 10.60 13.25
N ASP A 460 -30.40 9.48 12.64
CA ASP A 460 -30.91 8.30 13.34
C ASP A 460 -29.79 7.65 14.15
N PRO A 461 -29.94 7.48 15.48
CA PRO A 461 -28.91 6.87 16.32
C PRO A 461 -28.58 5.41 15.94
N ILE A 462 -29.45 4.77 15.15
CA ILE A 462 -29.19 3.42 14.62
C ILE A 462 -28.14 3.46 13.50
N ASN A 463 -27.99 4.58 12.78
CA ASN A 463 -26.92 4.74 11.79
C ASN A 463 -25.75 5.58 12.30
N GLY A 464 -24.54 5.08 12.04
CA GLY A 464 -23.30 5.76 12.43
C GLY A 464 -22.95 6.99 11.59
N MET A 465 -23.76 7.36 10.58
CA MET A 465 -23.39 8.33 9.53
C MET A 465 -23.10 9.74 10.06
N CYS A 466 -23.86 10.23 11.04
CA CYS A 466 -23.58 11.54 11.66
C CYS A 466 -22.19 11.55 12.33
N GLY A 467 -21.88 10.49 13.09
CA GLY A 467 -20.59 10.33 13.74
C GLY A 467 -19.44 10.27 12.75
N ILE A 468 -19.62 9.52 11.65
CA ILE A 468 -18.64 9.40 10.57
C ILE A 468 -18.33 10.77 9.94
N PHE A 469 -19.35 11.59 9.64
CA PHE A 469 -19.14 12.92 9.08
C PHE A 469 -18.40 13.87 10.05
N ILE A 470 -18.70 13.80 11.35
CA ILE A 470 -17.99 14.57 12.36
C ILE A 470 -16.53 14.14 12.41
N ILE A 471 -16.26 12.84 12.47
CA ILE A 471 -14.91 12.28 12.49
C ILE A 471 -14.14 12.71 11.24
N MET A 472 -14.68 12.51 10.04
CA MET A 472 -14.04 12.92 8.79
C MET A 472 -13.72 14.43 8.75
N THR A 473 -14.60 15.27 9.30
CA THR A 473 -14.38 16.72 9.35
C THR A 473 -13.23 17.08 10.30
N VAL A 474 -13.17 16.43 11.47
CA VAL A 474 -12.11 16.62 12.47
C VAL A 474 -10.78 16.09 11.96
N GLU A 475 -10.77 14.89 11.37
CA GLU A 475 -9.60 14.26 10.74
C GLU A 475 -9.04 15.17 9.63
N TRP A 476 -9.89 15.67 8.75
CA TRP A 476 -9.48 16.55 7.66
C TRP A 476 -8.84 17.84 8.18
N ALA A 477 -9.44 18.47 9.20
CA ALA A 477 -8.87 19.66 9.83
C ALA A 477 -7.51 19.38 10.50
N PHE A 478 -7.39 18.26 11.21
CA PHE A 478 -6.14 17.86 11.85
C PHE A 478 -5.05 17.51 10.84
N LEU A 479 -5.35 16.69 9.84
CA LEU A 479 -4.38 16.26 8.82
C LEU A 479 -3.93 17.43 7.94
N LEU A 480 -4.79 18.41 7.66
CA LEU A 480 -4.36 19.63 6.98
C LEU A 480 -3.39 20.45 7.83
N MET A 481 -3.66 20.59 9.12
CA MET A 481 -2.76 21.29 10.04
C MET A 481 -1.43 20.53 10.22
N LEU A 482 -1.47 19.20 10.31
CA LEU A 482 -0.30 18.34 10.39
C LEU A 482 0.50 18.34 9.09
N ALA A 483 -0.15 18.27 7.92
CA ALA A 483 0.49 18.38 6.62
C ALA A 483 1.17 19.74 6.46
N PHE A 484 0.51 20.82 6.87
CA PHE A 484 1.12 22.15 6.92
C PHE A 484 2.33 22.19 7.85
N TYR A 485 2.26 21.57 9.03
CA TYR A 485 3.38 21.49 9.96
C TYR A 485 4.54 20.66 9.42
N LEU A 486 4.26 19.47 8.86
CA LEU A 486 5.25 18.57 8.27
C LEU A 486 5.89 19.16 7.02
N ASP A 487 5.17 19.92 6.20
CA ASP A 487 5.73 20.67 5.07
C ASP A 487 6.74 21.74 5.54
N GLN A 488 6.55 22.28 6.75
CA GLN A 488 7.49 23.24 7.35
C GLN A 488 8.67 22.58 8.09
N VAL A 489 8.56 21.30 8.48
CA VAL A 489 9.52 20.62 9.38
C VAL A 489 10.27 19.45 8.71
N SER A 490 9.69 18.80 7.70
CA SER A 490 10.25 17.64 7.01
C SER A 490 11.20 18.07 5.89
N PRO A 491 12.47 17.63 5.89
CA PRO A 491 13.42 17.98 4.86
C PRO A 491 13.27 17.01 3.68
N VAL A 492 12.36 17.29 2.75
CA VAL A 492 12.38 16.61 1.45
C VAL A 492 13.43 17.30 0.57
N GLY A 493 14.69 16.97 0.87
CA GLY A 493 15.88 17.37 0.14
C GLY A 493 16.71 18.43 0.86
N GLY A 494 17.68 17.98 1.66
CA GLY A 494 18.91 18.73 1.98
C GLY A 494 18.81 19.97 2.88
N ASP A 495 17.62 20.39 3.31
CA ASP A 495 17.47 21.56 4.20
C ASP A 495 17.71 21.23 5.68
N VAL A 496 18.29 22.19 6.40
CA VAL A 496 18.55 22.14 7.84
C VAL A 496 17.22 22.24 8.62
N ARG A 497 17.08 21.44 9.69
CA ARG A 497 15.99 21.45 10.69
C ARG A 497 15.48 22.87 10.99
N LYS A 498 14.23 23.19 10.63
CA LYS A 498 13.47 24.21 11.36
C LYS A 498 13.00 23.62 12.68
N ARG A 499 13.24 24.34 13.79
CA ARG A 499 12.88 23.87 15.14
C ARG A 499 11.34 23.70 15.26
N PRO A 500 10.85 22.65 15.96
CA PRO A 500 9.41 22.35 16.11
C PRO A 500 8.52 23.51 16.59
N LEU A 501 9.09 24.50 17.29
CA LEU A 501 8.37 25.58 17.98
C LEU A 501 8.44 26.94 17.26
N PHE A 502 8.47 26.97 15.91
CA PHE A 502 8.49 28.22 15.14
C PHE A 502 7.29 29.15 15.44
N PHE A 503 6.12 28.60 15.80
CA PHE A 503 4.88 29.35 16.00
C PHE A 503 4.96 30.38 17.16
N PHE A 504 5.75 30.10 18.20
CA PHE A 504 5.92 31.00 19.35
C PHE A 504 6.74 32.26 19.05
N ARG A 505 7.32 32.40 17.85
CA ARG A 505 8.10 33.59 17.46
C ARG A 505 7.31 34.60 16.62
N CYS A 506 6.07 34.29 16.21
CA CYS A 506 5.20 35.23 15.51
C CYS A 506 4.77 36.45 16.37
N LEU A 507 5.01 36.42 17.69
CA LEU A 507 4.73 37.52 18.61
C LEU A 507 5.92 38.47 18.85
N GLN A 508 7.08 38.23 18.23
CA GLN A 508 8.19 39.19 18.28
C GLN A 508 8.20 40.08 17.04
N LYS A 509 7.93 41.37 17.28
CA LYS A 509 7.85 42.49 16.33
C LYS A 509 8.83 42.36 15.17
N LYS A 510 8.28 42.30 13.95
CA LYS A 510 9.04 42.55 12.71
C LYS A 510 9.38 44.03 12.64
N HIS A 511 10.67 44.34 12.68
CA HIS A 511 11.18 45.59 12.12
C HIS A 511 11.05 45.51 10.59
N THR A 512 10.34 46.47 10.01
CA THR A 512 10.18 46.69 8.57
C THR A 512 11.52 46.99 7.91
N PRO A 513 11.92 46.29 6.82
CA PRO A 513 12.80 46.86 5.83
C PRO A 513 11.98 47.68 4.84
N SER A 514 12.50 48.87 4.52
CA SER A 514 11.89 49.85 3.64
C SER A 514 11.79 49.37 2.19
N LEU A 515 10.72 49.83 1.56
CA LEU A 515 10.34 49.61 0.18
C LEU A 515 11.36 50.30 -0.75
N GLN A 516 12.30 49.56 -1.34
CA GLN A 516 13.02 50.01 -2.54
C GLN A 516 12.40 49.36 -3.78
N LYS A 517 11.97 50.23 -4.70
CA LYS A 517 11.34 49.91 -5.99
C LYS A 517 12.25 49.01 -6.85
N PRO A 518 11.69 48.09 -7.66
CA PRO A 518 12.45 47.40 -8.67
C PRO A 518 12.69 48.36 -9.84
N SER A 519 13.92 48.84 -10.01
CA SER A 519 14.35 49.44 -11.26
C SER A 519 14.58 48.33 -12.29
N PHE A 520 13.90 48.47 -13.41
CA PHE A 520 14.07 47.67 -14.61
C PHE A 520 15.49 47.91 -15.13
N VAL A 521 16.44 47.04 -14.76
CA VAL A 521 17.76 47.03 -15.39
C VAL A 521 17.64 46.22 -16.66
N GLN A 522 17.61 46.93 -17.78
CA GLN A 522 17.86 46.42 -19.11
C GLN A 522 19.11 45.54 -19.07
N GLN A 523 18.95 44.27 -19.40
CA GLN A 523 20.02 43.29 -19.48
C GLN A 523 20.88 43.61 -20.72
N GLY A 524 21.70 44.65 -20.60
CA GLY A 524 22.79 44.90 -21.53
C GLY A 524 23.81 43.79 -21.33
N SER A 525 24.06 43.02 -22.39
CA SER A 525 25.19 42.09 -22.48
C SER A 525 26.51 42.83 -22.19
N LYS A 526 26.90 42.90 -20.93
CA LYS A 526 28.30 43.12 -20.56
C LYS A 526 29.00 41.79 -20.77
N VAL A 527 29.50 41.59 -21.99
CA VAL A 527 30.57 40.64 -22.26
C VAL A 527 31.78 41.13 -21.47
N ILE A 528 31.93 40.62 -20.25
CA ILE A 528 33.16 40.76 -19.48
C ILE A 528 34.13 39.79 -20.14
N VAL A 529 35.02 40.34 -20.96
CA VAL A 529 36.18 39.62 -21.48
C VAL A 529 37.10 39.40 -20.28
N TYR A 530 36.91 38.30 -19.57
CA TYR A 530 38.02 37.72 -18.81
C TYR A 530 39.13 37.50 -19.83
N MET A 531 40.36 37.96 -19.54
CA MET A 531 41.53 37.48 -20.27
C MET A 531 41.66 35.99 -19.95
N GLU A 532 40.90 35.18 -20.69
CA GLU A 532 40.94 33.73 -20.65
C GLU A 532 42.38 33.34 -20.94
N LYS A 533 42.95 32.51 -20.08
CA LYS A 533 44.36 32.14 -20.23
C LYS A 533 44.53 31.44 -21.59
N PRO A 534 45.65 31.72 -22.30
CA PRO A 534 45.79 31.38 -23.71
C PRO A 534 45.66 29.87 -23.98
N ASP A 535 45.98 29.02 -23.00
CA ASP A 535 45.84 27.57 -23.07
C ASP A 535 44.38 27.09 -23.03
N VAL A 536 43.54 27.72 -22.22
CA VAL A 536 42.10 27.40 -22.15
C VAL A 536 41.38 27.91 -23.41
N ALA A 537 41.74 29.11 -23.86
CA ALA A 537 41.23 29.66 -25.12
C ALA A 537 41.62 28.82 -26.34
N GLN A 538 42.88 28.36 -26.39
CA GLN A 538 43.36 27.47 -27.45
C GLN A 538 42.63 26.12 -27.44
N GLU A 539 42.43 25.50 -26.28
CA GLU A 539 41.66 24.25 -26.18
C GLU A 539 40.22 24.44 -26.66
N ARG A 540 39.59 25.56 -26.32
CA ARG A 540 38.24 25.89 -26.78
C ARG A 540 38.18 26.01 -28.31
N GLU A 541 39.15 26.67 -28.94
CA GLU A 541 39.23 26.77 -30.40
C GLU A 541 39.40 25.38 -31.04
N VAL A 542 40.23 24.51 -30.45
CA VAL A 542 40.39 23.12 -30.88
C VAL A 542 39.07 22.35 -30.79
N VAL A 543 38.32 22.50 -29.70
CA VAL A 543 37.00 21.88 -29.54
C VAL A 543 36.02 22.38 -30.60
N GLU A 544 35.99 23.69 -30.87
CA GLU A 544 35.12 24.29 -31.89
C GLU A 544 35.44 23.75 -33.30
N GLN A 545 36.72 23.59 -33.63
CA GLN A 545 37.15 22.96 -34.90
C GLN A 545 36.75 21.48 -34.99
N LEU A 546 36.86 20.73 -33.90
CA LEU A 546 36.51 19.31 -33.84
C LEU A 546 35.01 19.03 -33.93
N LEU A 547 34.16 20.00 -33.58
CA LEU A 547 32.71 19.90 -33.76
C LEU A 547 32.31 20.04 -35.24
N VAL A 548 33.04 20.83 -36.01
CA VAL A 548 32.80 21.06 -37.44
C VAL A 548 33.37 19.92 -38.29
N GLY A 549 34.60 19.50 -38.01
CA GLY A 549 35.21 18.34 -38.65
C GLY A 549 34.95 17.09 -37.83
N ARG A 550 33.91 16.29 -38.17
CA ARG A 550 33.55 14.99 -37.55
C ARG A 550 34.76 14.01 -37.47
N ASN A 551 35.65 14.25 -36.52
CA ASN A 551 36.89 13.49 -36.37
C ASN A 551 36.66 12.30 -35.42
N ALA A 552 36.76 11.08 -35.96
CA ALA A 552 36.49 9.82 -35.25
C ALA A 552 37.54 9.44 -34.18
N ASN A 553 38.59 10.25 -34.00
CA ASN A 553 39.71 9.95 -33.11
C ASN A 553 39.55 10.51 -31.68
N GLN A 554 38.55 11.36 -31.46
CA GLN A 554 38.24 11.91 -30.13
C GLN A 554 37.24 10.99 -29.41
N ALA A 555 37.53 10.69 -28.15
CA ALA A 555 36.67 9.84 -27.33
C ALA A 555 35.63 10.66 -26.55
N ILE A 556 36.01 11.85 -26.08
CA ILE A 556 35.13 12.79 -25.38
C ILE A 556 35.31 14.17 -25.99
N ILE A 557 34.20 14.86 -26.28
CA ILE A 557 34.19 16.26 -26.70
C ILE A 557 33.13 17.00 -25.87
N CYS A 558 33.58 17.87 -24.99
CA CYS A 558 32.74 18.75 -24.18
C CYS A 558 32.72 20.14 -24.79
N HIS A 559 31.54 20.69 -25.07
CA HIS A 559 31.39 22.04 -25.62
C HIS A 559 30.53 22.92 -24.71
N ASN A 560 31.18 23.92 -24.10
CA ASN A 560 30.54 24.94 -23.27
C ASN A 560 29.59 24.37 -22.20
N LEU A 561 30.00 23.28 -21.54
CA LEU A 561 29.21 22.61 -20.51
C LEU A 561 29.03 23.52 -19.28
N LYS A 562 27.78 23.76 -18.89
CA LYS A 562 27.43 24.61 -17.74
C LYS A 562 26.52 23.88 -16.77
N LYS A 563 26.79 24.08 -15.47
CA LYS A 563 25.90 23.63 -14.40
C LYS A 563 25.65 24.72 -13.38
N ILE A 564 24.38 25.05 -13.23
CA ILE A 564 23.86 25.94 -12.20
C ILE A 564 22.99 25.11 -11.28
N TYR A 565 23.32 25.10 -9.99
CA TYR A 565 22.43 24.60 -8.95
C TYR A 565 21.65 25.79 -8.38
N PRO A 566 20.30 25.73 -8.41
CA PRO A 566 19.50 26.84 -7.91
C PRO A 566 19.75 27.03 -6.41
N GLY A 567 19.87 28.29 -6.00
CA GLY A 567 20.03 28.67 -4.61
C GLY A 567 18.83 28.21 -3.77
N ARG A 568 19.10 27.65 -2.59
CA ARG A 568 18.09 27.35 -1.56
C ARG A 568 18.38 28.21 -0.33
N ASP A 569 17.34 28.52 0.44
CA ASP A 569 17.44 29.28 1.70
C ASP A 569 17.99 30.71 1.60
N GLY A 570 17.67 31.42 0.52
CA GLY A 570 18.14 32.80 0.33
C GLY A 570 19.61 32.91 -0.09
N ASN A 571 20.29 31.78 -0.31
CA ASN A 571 21.60 31.77 -0.97
C ASN A 571 21.44 32.02 -2.48
N PRO A 572 22.42 32.68 -3.12
CA PRO A 572 22.44 32.84 -4.57
C PRO A 572 22.65 31.50 -5.29
N ASP A 573 22.28 31.45 -6.57
CA ASP A 573 22.52 30.31 -7.44
C ASP A 573 24.02 29.95 -7.48
N LYS A 574 24.33 28.67 -7.23
CA LYS A 574 25.71 28.18 -7.25
C LYS A 574 26.06 27.68 -8.65
N LEU A 575 26.87 28.45 -9.36
CA LEU A 575 27.54 28.03 -10.59
C LEU A 575 28.64 27.02 -10.25
N ALA A 576 28.35 25.74 -10.47
CA ALA A 576 29.32 24.66 -10.23
C ALA A 576 30.24 24.40 -11.42
N VAL A 577 29.78 24.67 -12.65
CA VAL A 577 30.60 24.59 -13.88
C VAL A 577 30.23 25.76 -14.80
N ARG A 578 31.22 26.55 -15.22
CA ARG A 578 31.07 27.87 -15.86
C ARG A 578 31.29 27.90 -17.38
N GLY A 579 31.08 26.80 -18.10
CA GLY A 579 31.18 26.77 -19.57
C GLY A 579 32.42 26.04 -20.07
N LEU A 580 32.63 24.85 -19.55
CA LEU A 580 33.83 24.06 -19.79
C LEU A 580 33.84 23.46 -21.20
N SER A 581 34.95 23.65 -21.91
CA SER A 581 35.25 23.02 -23.20
C SER A 581 36.50 22.15 -23.07
N LEU A 582 36.42 20.90 -23.52
CA LEU A 582 37.49 19.91 -23.34
C LEU A 582 37.39 18.82 -24.41
N ALA A 583 38.50 18.49 -25.07
CA ALA A 583 38.60 17.31 -25.92
C ALA A 583 39.56 16.27 -25.31
N VAL A 584 39.18 14.99 -25.31
CA VAL A 584 40.03 13.89 -24.83
C VAL A 584 40.13 12.80 -25.92
N PRO A 585 41.31 12.62 -26.55
CA PRO A 585 41.56 11.55 -27.51
C PRO A 585 41.58 10.16 -26.86
N LYS A 586 41.41 9.14 -27.72
CA LYS A 586 41.61 7.74 -27.35
C LYS A 586 43.06 7.52 -26.91
N GLY A 587 43.27 6.75 -25.84
CA GLY A 587 44.61 6.44 -25.34
C GLY A 587 45.20 7.48 -24.37
N GLN A 588 44.46 8.53 -24.04
CA GLN A 588 44.89 9.58 -23.13
C GLN A 588 44.20 9.48 -21.77
N CYS A 589 44.97 9.72 -20.70
CA CYS A 589 44.43 9.96 -19.36
C CYS A 589 44.45 11.47 -19.06
N PHE A 590 43.26 12.04 -18.87
CA PHE A 590 43.07 13.44 -18.52
C PHE A 590 42.75 13.58 -17.02
N GLY A 591 43.59 14.34 -16.30
CA GLY A 591 43.44 14.60 -14.88
C GLY A 591 42.79 15.95 -14.59
N MET A 592 41.70 15.97 -13.83
CA MET A 592 41.12 17.19 -13.26
C MET A 592 41.60 17.36 -11.81
N LEU A 593 42.50 18.31 -11.60
CA LEU A 593 43.07 18.64 -10.30
C LEU A 593 42.39 19.91 -9.76
N GLY A 594 41.92 19.90 -8.52
CA GLY A 594 41.20 21.06 -7.97
C GLY A 594 40.95 20.90 -6.48
N PRO A 595 40.73 21.99 -5.72
CA PRO A 595 40.32 21.86 -4.33
C PRO A 595 38.91 21.26 -4.20
N ASN A 596 38.53 20.85 -2.99
CA ASN A 596 37.17 20.42 -2.71
C ASN A 596 36.20 21.57 -2.97
N GLY A 597 35.06 21.26 -3.60
CA GLY A 597 34.08 22.29 -3.97
C GLY A 597 34.32 23.00 -5.31
N ALA A 598 35.42 22.73 -6.01
CA ALA A 598 35.71 23.34 -7.31
C ALA A 598 34.74 22.96 -8.44
N GLY A 599 33.95 21.89 -8.29
CA GLY A 599 32.97 21.42 -9.30
C GLY A 599 33.35 20.14 -10.06
N LYS A 600 34.48 19.51 -9.73
CA LYS A 600 34.98 18.25 -10.32
C LYS A 600 33.93 17.12 -10.38
N THR A 601 33.36 16.75 -9.23
CA THR A 601 32.31 15.74 -9.13
C THR A 601 31.04 16.14 -9.87
N SER A 602 30.73 17.44 -9.96
CA SER A 602 29.59 17.94 -10.76
C SER A 602 29.81 17.75 -12.25
N PHE A 603 31.04 17.94 -12.74
CA PHE A 603 31.42 17.64 -14.12
C PHE A 603 31.26 16.15 -14.43
N ILE A 604 31.84 15.25 -13.61
CA ILE A 604 31.68 13.81 -13.79
C ILE A 604 30.19 13.42 -13.75
N SER A 605 29.43 13.94 -12.80
CA SER A 605 27.99 13.67 -12.66
C SER A 605 27.18 14.07 -13.90
N MET A 606 27.59 15.11 -14.62
CA MET A 606 26.98 15.47 -15.91
C MET A 606 27.37 14.48 -17.01
N MET A 607 28.65 14.13 -17.09
CA MET A 607 29.16 13.22 -18.12
C MET A 607 28.58 11.81 -18.03
N ILE A 608 28.29 11.33 -16.81
CA ILE A 608 27.65 10.02 -16.57
C ILE A 608 26.11 10.09 -16.57
N GLY A 609 25.52 11.27 -16.74
CA GLY A 609 24.06 11.46 -16.85
C GLY A 609 23.29 11.43 -15.52
N PHE A 610 23.94 11.49 -14.36
CA PHE A 610 23.25 11.66 -13.07
C PHE A 610 22.58 13.03 -12.95
N VAL A 611 23.21 14.05 -13.53
CA VAL A 611 22.76 15.42 -13.47
C VAL A 611 22.73 15.98 -14.88
N LYS A 612 21.57 16.42 -15.36
CA LYS A 612 21.50 17.07 -16.67
C LYS A 612 22.29 18.39 -16.67
N PRO A 613 23.06 18.69 -17.72
CA PRO A 613 23.69 19.99 -17.88
C PRO A 613 22.62 21.08 -17.98
N THR A 614 22.91 22.27 -17.44
CA THR A 614 22.01 23.43 -17.54
C THR A 614 22.08 24.04 -18.94
N SER A 615 23.26 24.03 -19.56
CA SER A 615 23.48 24.36 -20.98
C SER A 615 24.80 23.75 -21.47
N GLY A 616 25.01 23.74 -22.78
CA GLY A 616 26.13 23.07 -23.42
C GLY A 616 25.80 21.63 -23.84
N THR A 617 26.68 21.06 -24.65
CA THR A 617 26.54 19.70 -25.22
C THR A 617 27.83 18.93 -25.03
N SER A 618 27.73 17.62 -24.90
CA SER A 618 28.90 16.74 -24.81
C SER A 618 28.69 15.51 -25.66
N TYR A 619 29.77 15.05 -26.29
CA TYR A 619 29.79 13.88 -27.14
C TYR A 619 30.74 12.83 -26.58
N VAL A 620 30.24 11.61 -26.41
CA VAL A 620 31.03 10.45 -26.00
C VAL A 620 31.05 9.46 -27.15
N HIS A 621 32.21 9.25 -27.76
CA HIS A 621 32.38 8.43 -28.97
C HIS A 621 31.39 8.81 -30.10
N GLY A 622 31.15 10.12 -30.26
CA GLY A 622 30.25 10.68 -31.28
C GLY A 622 28.75 10.65 -30.94
N MET A 623 28.37 10.17 -29.76
CA MET A 623 26.98 10.13 -29.26
C MET A 623 26.71 11.25 -28.26
N ASP A 624 25.53 11.89 -28.31
CA ASP A 624 25.19 13.04 -27.44
C ASP A 624 24.70 12.56 -26.05
N ILE A 625 25.26 13.14 -24.98
CA ILE A 625 24.88 12.83 -23.59
C ILE A 625 23.43 13.22 -23.22
N ASN A 626 22.75 14.03 -24.02
CA ASN A 626 21.37 14.41 -23.76
C ASN A 626 20.36 13.50 -24.46
N MET A 627 20.76 12.86 -25.57
CA MET A 627 19.88 12.06 -26.42
C MET A 627 20.18 10.55 -26.35
N ASP A 628 21.45 10.15 -26.32
CA ASP A 628 21.88 8.78 -26.61
C ASP A 628 22.47 8.04 -25.38
N MET A 629 22.13 8.46 -24.17
CA MET A 629 22.75 7.93 -22.93
C MET A 629 22.68 6.42 -22.79
N ASP A 630 21.59 5.77 -23.22
CA ASP A 630 21.46 4.31 -23.13
C ASP A 630 22.53 3.57 -23.95
N HIS A 631 22.94 4.12 -25.11
CA HIS A 631 24.04 3.60 -25.93
C HIS A 631 25.41 4.01 -25.40
N ILE A 632 25.52 5.17 -24.75
CA ILE A 632 26.75 5.60 -24.09
C ILE A 632 27.05 4.67 -22.90
N TYR A 633 26.04 4.26 -22.13
CA TYR A 633 26.21 3.38 -20.98
C TYR A 633 26.79 2.01 -21.33
N THR A 634 26.60 1.48 -22.54
CA THR A 634 27.27 0.23 -22.93
C THR A 634 28.78 0.40 -23.10
N ASN A 635 29.23 1.58 -23.52
CA ASN A 635 30.63 1.88 -23.86
C ASN A 635 31.40 2.67 -22.78
N MET A 636 30.73 3.03 -21.67
CA MET A 636 31.27 3.83 -20.58
C MET A 636 31.55 2.99 -19.32
N GLY A 637 32.70 3.18 -18.69
CA GLY A 637 33.03 2.69 -17.35
C GLY A 637 32.98 3.83 -16.33
N VAL A 638 32.47 3.58 -15.12
CA VAL A 638 32.39 4.60 -14.07
C VAL A 638 32.88 4.02 -12.74
N CYS A 639 33.82 4.70 -12.10
CA CYS A 639 34.24 4.46 -10.74
C CYS A 639 33.83 5.67 -9.88
N PRO A 640 32.70 5.61 -9.15
CA PRO A 640 32.20 6.72 -8.34
C PRO A 640 33.06 6.96 -7.08
N GLN A 641 32.89 8.10 -6.41
CA GLN A 641 33.62 8.41 -5.17
C GLN A 641 33.28 7.43 -4.03
N HIS A 642 32.01 7.03 -3.91
CA HIS A 642 31.57 6.01 -2.95
C HIS A 642 31.37 4.66 -3.65
N ASP A 643 31.93 3.59 -3.09
CA ASP A 643 31.86 2.25 -3.68
C ASP A 643 30.41 1.72 -3.69
N LEU A 644 29.88 1.40 -4.87
CA LEU A 644 28.52 0.87 -5.08
C LEU A 644 28.53 -0.67 -5.05
N LEU A 645 28.76 -1.23 -3.87
CA LEU A 645 28.89 -2.68 -3.69
C LEU A 645 27.78 -3.22 -2.79
N TRP A 646 27.21 -4.37 -3.18
CA TRP A 646 26.26 -5.11 -2.35
C TRP A 646 27.03 -6.00 -1.39
N GLU A 647 27.00 -5.66 -0.10
CA GLU A 647 27.69 -6.41 0.95
C GLU A 647 27.44 -7.94 0.96
N PRO A 648 26.23 -8.46 0.68
CA PRO A 648 25.99 -9.91 0.69
C PRO A 648 26.58 -10.67 -0.51
N LEU A 649 26.90 -9.98 -1.62
CA LEU A 649 27.46 -10.60 -2.82
C LEU A 649 28.99 -10.73 -2.72
N THR A 650 29.55 -11.74 -3.37
CA THR A 650 31.00 -11.95 -3.50
C THR A 650 31.62 -11.03 -4.55
N GLY A 651 32.93 -10.80 -4.49
CA GLY A 651 33.61 -9.97 -5.49
C GLY A 651 33.49 -10.54 -6.92
N LYS A 652 33.51 -11.87 -7.03
CA LYS A 652 33.32 -12.58 -8.30
C LYS A 652 31.90 -12.44 -8.85
N GLU A 653 30.89 -12.53 -7.99
CA GLU A 653 29.48 -12.32 -8.37
C GLU A 653 29.23 -10.88 -8.86
N HIS A 654 29.86 -9.88 -8.25
CA HIS A 654 29.77 -8.49 -8.74
C HIS A 654 30.31 -8.37 -10.16
N LEU A 655 31.49 -8.94 -10.43
CA LEU A 655 32.07 -8.90 -11.78
C LEU A 655 31.27 -9.73 -12.78
N PHE A 656 30.69 -10.86 -12.37
CA PHE A 656 29.77 -11.61 -13.22
C PHE A 656 28.52 -10.79 -13.56
N PHE A 657 27.94 -10.11 -12.57
CA PHE A 657 26.78 -9.24 -12.74
C PHE A 657 27.07 -8.11 -13.72
N TYR A 658 28.11 -7.31 -13.47
CA TYR A 658 28.49 -6.20 -14.33
C TYR A 658 29.00 -6.64 -15.71
N GLY A 659 29.67 -7.80 -15.81
CA GLY A 659 30.07 -8.36 -17.09
C GLY A 659 28.89 -8.79 -17.96
N ARG A 660 27.86 -9.44 -17.38
CA ARG A 660 26.63 -9.81 -18.11
C ARG A 660 25.87 -8.59 -18.60
N LEU A 661 25.84 -7.56 -17.78
CA LEU A 661 25.22 -6.27 -18.08
C LEU A 661 25.90 -5.55 -19.25
N LYS A 662 27.22 -5.70 -19.38
CA LYS A 662 27.99 -5.28 -20.57
C LYS A 662 27.92 -6.28 -21.73
N ASN A 663 26.92 -7.17 -21.73
CA ASN A 663 26.64 -8.16 -22.77
C ASN A 663 27.72 -9.23 -22.99
N LEU A 664 28.59 -9.49 -22.00
CA LEU A 664 29.52 -10.62 -22.03
C LEU A 664 28.81 -11.92 -21.64
N LYS A 665 29.07 -13.01 -22.37
CA LYS A 665 28.43 -14.32 -22.17
C LYS A 665 29.45 -15.48 -22.22
N GLY A 666 29.08 -16.61 -21.62
CA GLY A 666 29.85 -17.86 -21.70
C GLY A 666 31.29 -17.74 -21.24
N ALA A 667 32.22 -18.36 -21.99
CA ALA A 667 33.64 -18.39 -21.66
C ALA A 667 34.30 -16.99 -21.66
N ALA A 668 33.84 -16.07 -22.51
CA ALA A 668 34.36 -14.71 -22.56
C ALA A 668 34.09 -13.93 -21.26
N LEU A 669 32.92 -14.14 -20.66
CA LEU A 669 32.57 -13.55 -19.36
C LEU A 669 33.46 -14.11 -18.24
N VAL A 670 33.63 -15.44 -18.18
CA VAL A 670 34.46 -16.08 -17.14
C VAL A 670 35.90 -15.56 -17.23
N LYS A 671 36.47 -15.55 -18.44
CA LYS A 671 37.83 -15.02 -18.68
C LYS A 671 37.95 -13.55 -18.27
N ALA A 672 36.99 -12.71 -18.67
CA ALA A 672 37.00 -11.28 -18.31
C ALA A 672 36.91 -11.05 -16.79
N VAL A 673 36.15 -11.87 -16.07
CA VAL A 673 36.05 -11.80 -14.60
C VAL A 673 37.38 -12.20 -13.95
N GLU A 674 38.02 -13.27 -14.42
CA GLU A 674 39.32 -13.68 -13.90
C GLU A 674 40.41 -12.66 -14.18
N ASP A 675 40.47 -12.14 -15.41
CA ASP A 675 41.45 -11.13 -15.82
C ASP A 675 41.26 -9.83 -15.02
N ALA A 676 40.00 -9.42 -14.78
CA ALA A 676 39.69 -8.28 -13.93
C ALA A 676 40.16 -8.50 -12.48
N LEU A 677 39.88 -9.66 -11.87
CA LEU A 677 40.35 -9.99 -10.52
C LEU A 677 41.88 -10.05 -10.41
N LYS A 678 42.55 -10.58 -11.45
CA LYS A 678 44.02 -10.63 -11.52
C LYS A 678 44.60 -9.23 -11.59
N SER A 679 44.04 -8.36 -12.44
CA SER A 679 44.53 -6.98 -12.62
C SER A 679 44.57 -6.21 -11.28
N VAL A 680 43.57 -6.38 -10.42
CA VAL A 680 43.48 -5.67 -9.14
C VAL A 680 44.05 -6.44 -7.93
N ASN A 681 44.77 -7.53 -8.16
CA ASN A 681 45.33 -8.40 -7.12
C ASN A 681 44.27 -8.89 -6.11
N LEU A 682 43.09 -9.30 -6.60
CA LEU A 682 42.01 -9.91 -5.80
C LEU A 682 41.71 -11.37 -6.20
N PHE A 683 42.43 -11.90 -7.20
CA PHE A 683 42.29 -13.29 -7.65
C PHE A 683 42.92 -14.31 -6.67
N HIS A 684 44.08 -13.96 -6.10
CA HIS A 684 44.83 -14.87 -5.23
C HIS A 684 44.24 -14.95 -3.80
N GLY A 685 44.45 -16.09 -3.13
CA GLY A 685 44.04 -16.28 -1.72
C GLY A 685 42.53 -16.44 -1.50
N GLY A 686 41.78 -16.81 -2.54
CA GLY A 686 40.31 -17.03 -2.46
C GLY A 686 39.54 -15.76 -2.10
N VAL A 687 40.12 -14.58 -2.32
CA VAL A 687 39.50 -13.30 -1.96
C VAL A 687 38.27 -13.03 -2.80
N GLY A 688 38.34 -13.28 -4.12
CA GLY A 688 37.22 -13.07 -5.05
C GLY A 688 35.93 -13.82 -4.68
N ASP A 689 36.03 -14.97 -4.02
CA ASP A 689 34.89 -15.79 -3.60
C ASP A 689 34.38 -15.41 -2.19
N LYS A 690 35.01 -14.44 -1.50
CA LYS A 690 34.52 -13.91 -0.23
C LYS A 690 33.47 -12.83 -0.48
N GLN A 691 32.49 -12.76 0.43
CA GLN A 691 31.49 -11.69 0.46
C GLN A 691 32.16 -10.33 0.63
N VAL A 692 31.69 -9.32 -0.12
CA VAL A 692 32.25 -7.97 -0.11
C VAL A 692 32.07 -7.27 1.23
N GLY A 693 31.08 -7.67 2.04
CA GLY A 693 30.96 -7.21 3.44
C GLY A 693 32.22 -7.48 4.28
N LYS A 694 33.02 -8.51 3.95
CA LYS A 694 34.27 -8.87 4.63
C LYS A 694 35.52 -8.21 4.03
N TYR A 695 35.37 -7.39 2.99
CA TYR A 695 36.49 -6.71 2.34
C TYR A 695 36.93 -5.49 3.16
N SER A 696 38.23 -5.23 3.23
CA SER A 696 38.74 -3.94 3.72
C SER A 696 38.33 -2.81 2.76
N GLY A 697 38.34 -1.56 3.23
CA GLY A 697 38.01 -0.40 2.39
C GLY A 697 38.84 -0.36 1.10
N GLY A 698 40.15 -0.68 1.17
CA GLY A 698 40.99 -0.73 -0.02
C GLY A 698 40.72 -1.90 -0.96
N MET A 699 40.22 -3.03 -0.46
CA MET A 699 39.75 -4.13 -1.32
C MET A 699 38.44 -3.77 -2.03
N LYS A 700 37.52 -3.08 -1.33
CA LYS A 700 36.28 -2.55 -1.91
C LYS A 700 36.60 -1.56 -3.03
N ARG A 701 37.54 -0.65 -2.78
CA ARG A 701 37.98 0.34 -3.79
C ARG A 701 38.59 -0.30 -5.02
N ARG A 702 39.48 -1.29 -4.85
CA ARG A 702 40.06 -2.06 -5.95
C ARG A 702 39.00 -2.82 -6.76
N LEU A 703 38.00 -3.39 -6.10
CA LEU A 703 36.88 -4.04 -6.78
C LEU A 703 36.04 -3.03 -7.58
N SER A 704 35.78 -1.83 -7.04
CA SER A 704 35.07 -0.74 -7.74
C SER A 704 35.80 -0.34 -9.03
N VAL A 705 37.13 -0.24 -8.98
CA VAL A 705 37.94 0.01 -10.18
C VAL A 705 37.85 -1.15 -11.17
N ALA A 706 37.92 -2.41 -10.72
CA ALA A 706 37.76 -3.57 -11.60
C ALA A 706 36.39 -3.57 -12.32
N ILE A 707 35.32 -3.21 -11.60
CA ILE A 707 33.97 -3.06 -12.15
C ILE A 707 33.94 -1.97 -13.24
N SER A 708 34.63 -0.85 -13.04
CA SER A 708 34.69 0.22 -14.05
C SER A 708 35.43 -0.20 -15.34
N LEU A 709 36.26 -1.24 -15.30
CA LEU A 709 37.10 -1.70 -16.41
C LEU A 709 36.55 -2.94 -17.13
N ILE A 710 35.55 -3.62 -16.57
CA ILE A 710 34.96 -4.84 -17.16
C ILE A 710 34.11 -4.50 -18.39
N GLY A 711 34.13 -5.38 -19.41
CA GLY A 711 33.37 -5.16 -20.65
C GLY A 711 34.06 -4.28 -21.70
N ASP A 712 35.36 -4.03 -21.56
CA ASP A 712 36.18 -3.19 -22.45
C ASP A 712 35.56 -1.81 -22.80
N PRO A 713 35.24 -0.97 -21.79
CA PRO A 713 34.69 0.36 -22.03
C PRO A 713 35.69 1.24 -22.78
N LYS A 714 35.22 2.02 -23.75
CA LYS A 714 36.05 2.94 -24.54
C LYS A 714 36.38 4.23 -23.78
N VAL A 715 35.50 4.60 -22.86
CA VAL A 715 35.66 5.78 -22.00
C VAL A 715 35.45 5.38 -20.55
N VAL A 716 36.33 5.81 -19.65
CA VAL A 716 36.25 5.51 -18.21
C VAL A 716 36.34 6.80 -17.40
N PHE A 717 35.36 7.03 -16.52
CA PHE A 717 35.37 8.13 -15.56
C PHE A 717 35.71 7.59 -14.17
N MET A 718 36.72 8.17 -13.51
CA MET A 718 37.13 7.78 -12.16
C MET A 718 37.10 9.00 -11.23
N ASP A 719 36.24 8.94 -10.22
CA ASP A 719 36.14 9.98 -9.19
C ASP A 719 36.94 9.59 -7.94
N GLU A 720 38.13 10.17 -7.79
CA GLU A 720 39.07 9.95 -6.67
C GLU A 720 39.43 8.48 -6.39
N PRO A 721 39.93 7.70 -7.37
CA PRO A 721 40.10 6.25 -7.27
C PRO A 721 41.12 5.80 -6.23
N SER A 722 42.14 6.61 -5.90
CA SER A 722 43.18 6.25 -4.93
C SER A 722 42.88 6.60 -3.48
N THR A 723 41.77 7.30 -3.20
CA THR A 723 41.46 7.79 -1.86
C THR A 723 41.20 6.65 -0.88
N GLY A 724 41.86 6.70 0.29
CA GLY A 724 41.72 5.68 1.34
C GLY A 724 42.52 4.39 1.09
N LEU A 725 43.41 4.37 0.09
CA LEU A 725 44.35 3.26 -0.13
C LEU A 725 45.68 3.47 0.58
N ASP A 726 46.29 2.36 1.05
CA ASP A 726 47.67 2.36 1.50
C ASP A 726 48.65 2.60 0.31
N PRO A 727 49.88 3.08 0.57
CA PRO A 727 50.81 3.44 -0.50
C PRO A 727 51.12 2.29 -1.48
N ALA A 728 51.19 1.04 -1.01
CA ALA A 728 51.49 -0.10 -1.88
C ALA A 728 50.28 -0.45 -2.77
N SER A 729 49.07 -0.48 -2.20
CA SER A 729 47.83 -0.67 -2.96
C SER A 729 47.58 0.45 -3.98
N ARG A 730 47.94 1.70 -3.63
CA ARG A 730 47.85 2.86 -4.53
C ARG A 730 48.76 2.69 -5.76
N ASN A 731 50.02 2.29 -5.56
CA ASN A 731 50.95 2.03 -6.66
C ASN A 731 50.47 0.88 -7.56
N ASN A 732 49.92 -0.19 -6.98
CA ASN A 732 49.33 -1.28 -7.74
C ASN A 732 48.15 -0.80 -8.59
N LEU A 733 47.24 -0.03 -8.00
CA LEU A 733 46.12 0.58 -8.72
C LEU A 733 46.61 1.48 -9.87
N TRP A 734 47.65 2.27 -9.65
CA TRP A 734 48.21 3.12 -10.68
C TRP A 734 48.73 2.33 -11.89
N ASN A 735 49.34 1.17 -11.65
CA ASN A 735 49.78 0.29 -12.73
C ASN A 735 48.60 -0.24 -13.55
N VAL A 736 47.49 -0.60 -12.89
CA VAL A 736 46.25 -1.04 -13.56
C VAL A 736 45.67 0.07 -14.43
N VAL A 737 45.61 1.30 -13.92
CA VAL A 737 45.09 2.45 -14.70
C VAL A 737 46.01 2.78 -15.88
N LYS A 738 47.34 2.72 -15.70
CA LYS A 738 48.32 2.91 -16.79
C LYS A 738 48.16 1.87 -17.90
N GLU A 739 47.90 0.62 -17.55
CA GLU A 739 47.65 -0.43 -18.53
C GLU A 739 46.31 -0.22 -19.25
N ALA A 740 45.24 0.07 -18.50
CA ALA A 740 43.92 0.34 -19.05
C ALA A 740 43.90 1.55 -20.00
N LYS A 741 44.75 2.56 -19.74
CA LYS A 741 44.88 3.77 -20.55
C LYS A 741 45.26 3.50 -22.02
N ARG A 742 46.00 2.42 -22.32
CA ARG A 742 46.57 2.18 -23.66
C ARG A 742 45.54 2.22 -24.80
N ASN A 743 44.32 1.74 -24.55
CA ASN A 743 43.26 1.61 -25.56
C ASN A 743 41.97 2.38 -25.20
N ARG A 744 42.01 3.22 -24.16
CA ARG A 744 40.81 3.85 -23.58
C ARG A 744 41.07 5.32 -23.27
N ALA A 745 40.04 6.15 -23.31
CA ALA A 745 40.12 7.49 -22.76
C ALA A 745 39.71 7.45 -21.29
N ILE A 746 40.57 7.94 -20.40
CA ILE A 746 40.32 7.95 -18.96
C ILE A 746 40.23 9.40 -18.49
N VAL A 747 39.16 9.74 -17.79
CA VAL A 747 39.03 11.02 -17.10
C VAL A 747 39.04 10.76 -15.60
N LEU A 748 40.05 11.32 -14.94
CA LEU A 748 40.32 11.13 -13.53
C LEU A 748 40.13 12.46 -12.81
N THR A 749 39.35 12.50 -11.74
CA THR A 749 39.42 13.59 -10.75
C THR A 749 40.26 13.14 -9.59
N THR A 750 41.20 14.00 -9.17
CA THR A 750 42.05 13.72 -8.02
C THR A 750 42.41 15.01 -7.29
N HIS A 751 42.65 14.89 -5.99
CA HIS A 751 43.26 15.92 -5.17
C HIS A 751 44.74 15.59 -4.85
N SER A 752 45.26 14.46 -5.32
CA SER A 752 46.64 14.05 -5.13
C SER A 752 47.49 14.44 -6.34
N MET A 753 48.46 15.33 -6.12
CA MET A 753 49.37 15.78 -7.17
C MET A 753 50.31 14.67 -7.64
N GLU A 754 50.73 13.78 -6.74
CA GLU A 754 51.51 12.59 -7.07
C GLU A 754 50.75 11.68 -8.05
N GLU A 755 49.46 11.42 -7.79
CA GLU A 755 48.61 10.61 -8.65
C GLU A 755 48.45 11.24 -10.04
N ALA A 756 48.18 12.55 -10.08
CA ALA A 756 48.03 13.27 -11.33
C ALA A 756 49.32 13.20 -12.16
N GLU A 757 50.48 13.38 -11.54
CA GLU A 757 51.79 13.34 -12.21
C GLU A 757 52.14 11.94 -12.74
N VAL A 758 51.76 10.88 -12.01
CA VAL A 758 52.08 9.51 -12.39
C VAL A 758 51.14 8.95 -13.46
N LEU A 759 49.85 9.33 -13.43
CA LEU A 759 48.81 8.75 -14.28
C LEU A 759 48.43 9.59 -15.51
N CYS A 760 48.40 10.91 -15.37
CA CYS A 760 47.78 11.79 -16.36
C CYS A 760 48.80 12.23 -17.42
N ASP A 761 48.43 12.12 -18.69
CA ASP A 761 49.23 12.67 -19.80
C ASP A 761 49.01 14.18 -19.92
N ARG A 762 47.78 14.61 -19.62
CA ARG A 762 47.36 16.02 -19.60
C ARG A 762 46.53 16.25 -18.37
N LEU A 763 46.72 17.40 -17.72
CA LEU A 763 45.95 17.79 -16.55
C LEU A 763 45.38 19.20 -16.71
N GLY A 764 44.22 19.42 -16.08
CA GLY A 764 43.58 20.71 -15.96
C GLY A 764 43.42 21.09 -14.50
N ILE A 765 43.92 22.27 -14.11
CA ILE A 765 43.68 22.81 -12.77
C ILE A 765 42.31 23.50 -12.78
N PHE A 766 41.37 22.96 -12.01
CA PHE A 766 39.96 23.36 -11.99
C PHE A 766 39.64 24.08 -10.67
N VAL A 767 39.22 25.34 -10.75
CA VAL A 767 38.93 26.21 -9.59
C VAL A 767 37.65 27.00 -9.88
N ASP A 768 36.74 27.04 -8.91
CA ASP A 768 35.45 27.77 -8.97
C ASP A 768 34.61 27.53 -10.24
N GLY A 769 34.64 26.29 -10.74
CA GLY A 769 33.84 25.86 -11.88
C GLY A 769 34.46 26.14 -13.25
N ASP A 770 35.73 26.56 -13.31
CA ASP A 770 36.43 26.82 -14.57
C ASP A 770 37.88 26.29 -14.60
N PHE A 771 38.41 26.05 -15.80
CA PHE A 771 39.82 25.68 -15.98
C PHE A 771 40.72 26.90 -15.85
N GLN A 772 41.72 26.79 -14.99
CA GLN A 772 42.72 27.83 -14.76
C GLN A 772 44.02 27.59 -15.51
N CYS A 773 44.28 26.36 -15.94
CA CYS A 773 45.33 26.04 -16.90
C CYS A 773 45.14 24.60 -17.37
N LEU A 774 45.65 24.31 -18.56
CA LEU A 774 45.62 23.01 -19.21
C LEU A 774 47.00 22.73 -19.81
N GLY A 775 47.51 21.51 -19.60
CA GLY A 775 48.80 21.11 -20.15
C GLY A 775 49.30 19.80 -19.58
N ASN A 776 50.43 19.31 -20.08
CA ASN A 776 51.07 18.16 -19.46
C ASN A 776 51.77 18.58 -18.14
N PRO A 777 51.99 17.65 -17.17
CA PRO A 777 52.61 18.01 -15.89
C PRO A 777 53.95 18.73 -16.02
N LYS A 778 54.75 18.37 -17.03
CA LYS A 778 56.07 18.96 -17.29
C LYS A 778 55.97 20.39 -17.82
N GLU A 779 55.04 20.66 -18.73
CA GLU A 779 54.73 21.98 -19.29
C GLU A 779 54.20 22.91 -18.22
N LEU A 780 53.31 22.43 -17.35
CA LEU A 780 52.78 23.24 -16.25
C LEU A 780 53.87 23.58 -15.23
N LYS A 781 54.75 22.62 -14.90
CA LYS A 781 55.95 22.89 -14.09
C LYS A 781 56.90 23.85 -14.79
N ALA A 782 57.12 23.75 -16.10
CA ALA A 782 58.00 24.68 -16.81
C ALA A 782 57.40 26.11 -16.89
N ARG A 783 56.09 26.22 -17.13
CA ARG A 783 55.37 27.50 -17.31
C ARG A 783 55.17 28.25 -16.01
N TYR A 784 54.81 27.54 -14.93
CA TYR A 784 54.50 28.14 -13.63
C TYR A 784 55.58 27.92 -12.57
N GLY A 785 56.48 26.94 -12.76
CA GLY A 785 57.59 26.56 -11.88
C GLY A 785 58.94 27.14 -12.30
N GLY A 786 58.96 28.47 -12.43
CA GLY A 786 60.16 29.26 -12.73
C GLY A 786 61.07 29.55 -11.52
N ALA A 787 60.87 28.86 -10.40
CA ALA A 787 61.60 29.10 -9.16
C ALA A 787 62.13 27.80 -8.54
N TYR A 788 63.22 27.91 -7.77
CA TYR A 788 63.64 26.89 -6.82
C TYR A 788 63.03 27.20 -5.45
N ILE A 789 62.70 26.14 -4.73
CA ILE A 789 62.23 26.22 -3.37
C ILE A 789 63.40 25.92 -2.45
N PHE A 790 63.88 26.94 -1.75
CA PHE A 790 64.95 26.83 -0.77
C PHE A 790 64.37 26.81 0.64
N THR A 791 64.65 25.74 1.39
CA THR A 791 64.23 25.58 2.78
C THR A 791 65.47 25.49 3.66
N MET A 792 65.51 26.24 4.76
CA MET A 792 66.57 26.14 5.75
C MET A 792 66.00 26.21 7.17
N THR A 793 66.51 25.35 8.04
CA THR A 793 66.14 25.26 9.45
C THR A 793 67.36 25.61 10.30
N THR A 794 67.22 26.66 11.09
CA THR A 794 68.23 27.19 12.02
C THR A 794 67.60 27.40 13.41
N SER A 795 68.40 27.82 14.38
CA SER A 795 67.84 28.32 15.65
C SER A 795 67.05 29.63 15.42
N PRO A 796 66.03 29.93 16.25
CA PRO A 796 65.19 31.13 16.10
C PRO A 796 65.97 32.45 16.12
N GLU A 797 67.10 32.50 16.82
CA GLU A 797 67.91 33.71 16.95
C GLU A 797 68.65 34.08 15.65
N GLN A 798 68.77 33.13 14.71
CA GLN A 798 69.57 33.28 13.48
C GLN A 798 68.70 33.53 12.24
N GLU A 799 67.39 33.73 12.42
CA GLU A 799 66.42 33.89 11.33
C GLU A 799 66.69 35.09 10.42
N GLN A 800 67.25 36.19 10.94
CA GLN A 800 67.60 37.37 10.15
C GLN A 800 68.85 37.14 9.27
N GLU A 801 69.80 36.35 9.74
CA GLU A 801 71.00 36.02 8.97
C GLU A 801 70.65 35.14 7.75
N VAL A 802 69.64 34.28 7.89
CA VAL A 802 69.10 33.48 6.79
C VAL A 802 68.43 34.36 5.73
N GLU A 803 67.63 35.35 6.14
CA GLU A 803 67.00 36.28 5.20
C GLU A 803 68.05 37.07 4.40
N GLN A 804 69.09 37.56 5.07
CA GLN A 804 70.19 38.26 4.41
C GLN A 804 70.92 37.35 3.41
N LEU A 805 71.25 36.11 3.82
CA LEU A 805 71.88 35.12 2.94
C LEU A 805 71.05 34.86 1.67
N VAL A 806 69.72 34.78 1.81
CA VAL A 806 68.82 34.49 0.69
C VAL A 806 68.65 35.72 -0.21
N HIS A 807 68.59 36.93 0.35
CA HIS A 807 68.57 38.16 -0.44
C HIS A 807 69.88 38.40 -1.21
N ASP A 808 71.03 38.00 -0.65
CA ASP A 808 72.32 38.00 -1.35
C ASP A 808 72.36 37.00 -2.52
N LEU A 809 71.65 35.88 -2.38
CA LEU A 809 71.52 34.87 -3.44
C LEU A 809 70.58 35.31 -4.57
N SER A 810 69.46 35.95 -4.23
CA SER A 810 68.52 36.56 -5.18
C SER A 810 67.77 37.71 -4.52
N PRO A 811 67.87 38.94 -5.06
CA PRO A 811 67.13 40.09 -4.52
C PRO A 811 65.61 39.93 -4.71
N SER A 812 65.18 39.17 -5.73
CA SER A 812 63.77 38.87 -6.03
C SER A 812 63.23 37.66 -5.25
N ALA A 813 63.97 37.15 -4.25
CA ALA A 813 63.54 36.01 -3.44
C ALA A 813 62.28 36.36 -2.64
N ASN A 814 61.25 35.50 -2.72
CA ASN A 814 60.01 35.69 -1.98
C ASN A 814 59.91 34.68 -0.82
N LYS A 815 59.66 35.15 0.40
CA LYS A 815 59.48 34.27 1.57
C LYS A 815 58.07 33.67 1.57
N ILE A 816 57.96 32.34 1.52
CA ILE A 816 56.67 31.62 1.45
C ILE A 816 56.07 31.42 2.84
N TYR A 817 56.86 30.96 3.81
CA TYR A 817 56.46 30.87 5.22
C TYR A 817 57.67 30.74 6.16
N HIS A 818 57.45 31.05 7.43
CA HIS A 818 58.39 30.85 8.54
C HIS A 818 57.68 30.14 9.70
N LEU A 819 58.28 29.10 10.26
CA LEU A 819 57.78 28.41 11.46
C LEU A 819 58.96 27.84 12.26
N SER A 820 59.10 28.27 13.52
CA SER A 820 60.04 27.71 14.51
C SER A 820 61.47 27.52 13.97
N GLY A 821 62.09 28.59 13.43
CA GLY A 821 63.44 28.53 12.86
C GLY A 821 63.54 27.90 11.47
N THR A 822 62.46 27.36 10.90
CA THR A 822 62.42 26.89 9.50
C THR A 822 61.84 27.97 8.60
N GLN A 823 62.62 28.38 7.61
CA GLN A 823 62.24 29.38 6.61
C GLN A 823 62.26 28.78 5.20
N LYS A 824 61.21 29.08 4.42
CA LYS A 824 61.05 28.61 3.04
C LYS A 824 60.96 29.78 2.07
N PHE A 825 61.78 29.77 1.03
CA PHE A 825 61.92 30.84 0.05
C PHE A 825 61.71 30.34 -1.38
N GLU A 826 61.07 31.17 -2.21
CA GLU A 826 60.95 31.02 -3.65
C GLU A 826 62.07 31.83 -4.33
N LEU A 827 63.00 31.14 -5.00
CA LEU A 827 64.16 31.70 -5.66
C LEU A 827 63.99 31.63 -7.19
N PRO A 828 63.89 32.75 -7.93
CA PRO A 828 63.78 32.70 -9.39
C PRO A 828 64.94 31.98 -10.06
N LYS A 829 64.65 30.96 -10.89
CA LYS A 829 65.66 30.15 -11.59
C LYS A 829 66.56 30.97 -12.52
N GLN A 830 66.04 32.09 -13.04
CA GLN A 830 66.79 32.99 -13.93
C GLN A 830 67.92 33.74 -13.20
N GLU A 831 67.76 33.99 -11.89
CA GLU A 831 68.72 34.76 -11.08
C GLU A 831 69.71 33.86 -10.33
N VAL A 832 69.33 32.60 -10.06
CA VAL A 832 70.07 31.73 -9.14
C VAL A 832 70.73 30.56 -9.86
N LYS A 833 72.06 30.47 -9.75
CA LYS A 833 72.82 29.27 -10.11
C LYS A 833 72.92 28.34 -8.91
N ILE A 834 72.55 27.07 -9.07
CA ILE A 834 72.59 26.05 -8.00
C ILE A 834 73.96 26.03 -7.29
N ALA A 835 75.06 26.11 -8.04
CA ALA A 835 76.41 26.12 -7.47
C ALA A 835 76.66 27.28 -6.48
N LYS A 836 76.03 28.46 -6.67
CA LYS A 836 76.15 29.58 -5.72
C LYS A 836 75.41 29.30 -4.43
N VAL A 837 74.23 28.67 -4.50
CA VAL A 837 73.43 28.31 -3.32
C VAL A 837 74.20 27.33 -2.43
N PHE A 838 74.80 26.28 -3.02
CA PHE A 838 75.59 25.31 -2.26
C PHE A 838 76.77 25.97 -1.54
N ARG A 839 77.51 26.86 -2.21
CA ARG A 839 78.62 27.60 -1.58
C ARG A 839 78.14 28.53 -0.46
N ALA A 840 77.06 29.27 -0.70
CA ALA A 840 76.50 30.19 0.29
C ALA A 840 76.07 29.45 1.57
N VAL A 841 75.45 28.27 1.44
CA VAL A 841 75.08 27.44 2.59
C VAL A 841 76.32 26.86 3.30
N GLU A 842 77.35 26.48 2.56
CA GLU A 842 78.61 26.00 3.14
C GLU A 842 79.32 27.08 3.96
N ASP A 843 79.30 28.33 3.49
CA ASP A 843 79.82 29.47 4.23
C ASP A 843 78.91 29.90 5.39
N ALA A 844 77.60 29.68 5.28
CA ALA A 844 76.65 29.90 6.37
C ALA A 844 76.84 28.89 7.52
N LYS A 845 77.10 27.61 7.20
CA LYS A 845 77.41 26.55 8.18
C LYS A 845 78.66 26.84 9.03
N LYS A 846 79.60 27.67 8.53
CA LYS A 846 80.77 28.11 9.29
C LYS A 846 80.45 29.24 10.28
N ARG A 847 79.38 30.01 10.01
CA ARG A 847 78.96 31.18 10.81
C ARG A 847 77.95 30.80 11.89
N PHE A 848 77.04 29.89 11.58
CA PHE A 848 75.96 29.50 12.49
C PHE A 848 75.46 28.05 12.27
N THR A 849 74.66 27.55 13.22
CA THR A 849 74.21 26.16 13.26
C THR A 849 73.00 25.94 12.35
N VAL A 850 73.24 25.27 11.21
CA VAL A 850 72.17 24.83 10.31
C VAL A 850 71.75 23.40 10.65
N HIS A 851 70.51 23.21 11.12
CA HIS A 851 69.98 21.88 11.45
C HIS A 851 69.63 21.07 10.21
N ALA A 852 68.99 21.70 9.23
CA ALA A 852 68.61 21.09 7.97
C ALA A 852 68.51 22.15 6.87
N TRP A 853 68.80 21.78 5.63
CA TRP A 853 68.53 22.63 4.48
C TRP A 853 68.21 21.77 3.25
N GLY A 854 67.47 22.33 2.30
CA GLY A 854 67.12 21.65 1.06
C GLY A 854 66.81 22.64 -0.05
N LEU A 855 67.24 22.29 -1.27
CA LEU A 855 66.88 23.00 -2.49
C LEU A 855 66.10 22.04 -3.36
N VAL A 856 64.82 22.32 -3.58
CA VAL A 856 63.92 21.47 -4.36
C VAL A 856 63.41 22.25 -5.56
N ASP A 857 63.23 21.59 -6.70
CA ASP A 857 62.52 22.18 -7.82
C ASP A 857 61.03 22.36 -7.46
N THR A 858 60.39 23.38 -8.02
CA THR A 858 58.94 23.58 -7.91
C THR A 858 58.17 22.30 -8.25
N THR A 859 57.37 21.87 -7.29
CA THR A 859 56.49 20.70 -7.43
C THR A 859 55.19 21.08 -8.11
N LEU A 860 54.39 20.08 -8.51
CA LEU A 860 53.05 20.34 -9.04
C LEU A 860 52.13 20.92 -7.95
N GLU A 861 52.41 20.63 -6.67
CA GLU A 861 51.72 21.22 -5.53
C GLU A 861 51.96 22.72 -5.44
N ASP A 862 53.22 23.16 -5.61
CA ASP A 862 53.56 24.59 -5.60
C ASP A 862 52.88 25.33 -6.77
N VAL A 863 52.87 24.73 -7.96
CA VAL A 863 52.14 25.27 -9.13
C VAL A 863 50.65 25.36 -8.84
N PHE A 864 50.06 24.33 -8.24
CA PHE A 864 48.64 24.32 -7.88
C PHE A 864 48.30 25.44 -6.90
N ILE A 865 49.07 25.62 -5.82
CA ILE A 865 48.85 26.67 -4.84
C ILE A 865 48.94 28.05 -5.51
N LYS A 866 49.94 28.26 -6.37
CA LYS A 866 50.14 29.52 -7.09
C LYS A 866 48.97 29.85 -8.01
N VAL A 867 48.50 28.88 -8.79
CA VAL A 867 47.37 29.03 -9.72
C VAL A 867 46.05 29.22 -8.95
N ALA A 868 45.83 28.46 -7.88
CA ALA A 868 44.62 28.55 -7.05
C ALA A 868 44.53 29.91 -6.32
N LYS A 869 45.63 30.40 -5.72
CA LYS A 869 45.68 31.72 -5.09
C LYS A 869 45.44 32.85 -6.11
N GLY A 870 46.05 32.74 -7.30
CA GLY A 870 45.82 33.71 -8.37
C GLY A 870 44.37 33.75 -8.83
N ALA A 871 43.70 32.59 -8.89
CA ALA A 871 42.28 32.51 -9.21
C ALA A 871 41.39 33.12 -8.12
N GLN A 872 41.65 32.84 -6.84
CA GLN A 872 40.90 33.41 -5.71
C GLN A 872 41.03 34.93 -5.62
N ALA A 873 42.23 35.48 -5.82
CA ALA A 873 42.44 36.92 -5.86
C ALA A 873 41.70 37.62 -7.02
N SER A 874 41.40 36.88 -8.09
CA SER A 874 40.61 37.40 -9.21
C SER A 874 39.10 37.29 -8.99
N SER A 875 38.63 36.36 -8.16
CA SER A 875 37.20 36.20 -7.82
C SER A 875 36.74 37.05 -6.64
N ASP A 876 37.61 37.40 -5.69
CA ASP A 876 37.27 38.31 -4.57
C ASP A 876 37.21 39.79 -4.99
N ASN A 877 37.81 40.14 -6.14
CA ASN A 877 37.73 41.47 -6.75
C ASN A 877 36.53 41.63 -7.71
N SER A 878 35.63 40.64 -7.77
CA SER A 878 34.41 40.60 -8.60
C SER A 878 33.16 40.41 -7.77
#